data_AF-A0A7C2XAY9-F1
#
_entry.id   AF-A0A7C2XAY9-F1
#
_cell.length_a   1.000
_cell.length_b   1.000
_cell.length_c   1.000
_cell.angle_alpha   90.00
_cell.angle_beta   90.00
_cell.angle_gamma   90.00
#
_symmetry.space_group_name_H-M   'P 1'
#
loop_
_entity.id
_entity.type
_entity.pdbx_description
1 polymer ?
#
loop_
_entity_poly.entity_id
_entity_poly.type
_entity_poly.pdbx_seq_one_letter_code
_entity_poly.pdbx_strand_id
1 'polypeptide(L)'
;MPDENHTLLLALLADNPTGSRLFGERWPELAQALRRLLRQDSLGEQEVRGEIQLFRYPDPAAALKSWSTRLLELKQRLNWEPILGPIPLRVILHLEEGTGEETPAQLTEFGSESWQELQAETIYLSPTLARRWTELADPQKLGTPSPVTVAEGLTALIPAAAKSQAAPLFPHRRLPLGGKLKPCFYCGQTTHPPADCPAKMLTMQTQGLPTAGYLPPEQLSQLFREAMEGQGQLNPLLVTGIDHSQLRKTPLLHAYVTYFDLNKVFQPRFLAAIAFSAHSQWADLGRPESINVKNNNLFLGLDCLRVGQYHRANELFIAESRRPRGKELYATIGRAFISLEQNRHQDMEYYLESALKMAISNRDRIYLYLLLTRHYRLMEEPWKASQALDNILTFERDCLEALYLQVQLAVDRGLVSQALEGVRALVEEERTFFIRALMDPELVPIQGEVEEIIRARLRVQAREAEERLAQARVTCEEMELWLEENDPGLKTLRGDLAIIEGQAGQQGYFDLVDVAERSRSLVINCHRTQEARLDALHDRLAATGQRLEGFRRLWRDYPHRPFFPSFAATLAGVEKAVAKAAGQGTKNMHGALYRSLINSLEECERDFILLTRIATRMAWLRTLLTAGKQFLRSLLVAEIALLSFTIILLVALIMLAGDSPAASGLAQVLREPALQKRLLTLVTLVLAPIFALIHTLWRTLEQL
;
A
#
# COMPACT_ATOMS: atom_id res chain seq x y z
N MET A 1 -57.14 -1.94 -30.00
CA MET A 1 -58.36 -2.26 -29.23
C MET A 1 -58.14 -1.73 -27.82
N PRO A 2 -58.61 -0.53 -27.47
CA PRO A 2 -58.62 -0.05 -26.09
C PRO A 2 -60.02 -0.26 -25.51
N ASP A 3 -60.15 -1.08 -24.46
CA ASP A 3 -61.20 -1.02 -23.41
C ASP A 3 -61.29 -2.38 -22.67
N GLU A 4 -60.22 -2.74 -21.98
CA GLU A 4 -60.33 -3.57 -20.78
C GLU A 4 -59.79 -2.69 -19.64
N ASN A 5 -60.67 -2.24 -18.74
CA ASN A 5 -60.29 -1.53 -17.52
C ASN A 5 -59.55 -2.49 -16.59
N HIS A 6 -58.27 -2.71 -16.85
CA HIS A 6 -57.40 -3.46 -15.96
C HIS A 6 -57.14 -2.63 -14.72
N THR A 7 -57.51 -3.15 -13.55
CA THR A 7 -57.18 -2.52 -12.27
C THR A 7 -56.12 -3.36 -11.58
N LEU A 8 -55.10 -2.69 -11.05
CA LEU A 8 -54.02 -3.34 -10.31
C LEU A 8 -54.34 -3.28 -8.82
N LEU A 9 -54.39 -4.45 -8.20
CA LEU A 9 -54.60 -4.62 -6.77
C LEU A 9 -53.24 -4.82 -6.09
N LEU A 10 -52.87 -3.90 -5.21
CA LEU A 10 -51.73 -4.03 -4.31
C LEU A 10 -52.23 -4.54 -2.96
N ALA A 11 -51.87 -5.77 -2.64
CA ALA A 11 -52.10 -6.39 -1.35
C ALA A 11 -50.87 -6.20 -0.45
N LEU A 12 -51.08 -5.63 0.73
CA LEU A 12 -50.05 -5.34 1.73
C LEU A 12 -50.37 -6.08 3.02
N LEU A 13 -49.40 -6.85 3.51
CA LEU A 13 -49.44 -7.46 4.83
C LEU A 13 -48.29 -6.91 5.70
N ALA A 14 -48.64 -6.38 6.86
CA ALA A 14 -47.67 -5.91 7.85
C ALA A 14 -47.43 -7.00 8.90
N ASP A 15 -46.20 -7.48 9.05
CA ASP A 15 -45.86 -8.49 10.05
C ASP A 15 -45.75 -7.80 11.43
N ASN A 16 -46.88 -7.77 12.13
CA ASN A 16 -47.05 -7.07 13.39
C ASN A 16 -46.17 -7.62 14.52
N PRO A 17 -45.99 -8.94 14.70
CA PRO A 17 -45.04 -9.50 15.67
C PRO A 17 -43.60 -9.03 15.43
N THR A 18 -43.09 -9.14 14.19
CA THR A 18 -41.72 -8.74 13.86
C THR A 18 -41.56 -7.22 13.96
N GLY A 19 -42.52 -6.45 13.44
CA GLY A 19 -42.52 -5.00 13.52
C GLY A 19 -42.59 -4.47 14.96
N SER A 20 -43.42 -5.04 15.82
CA SER A 20 -43.50 -4.64 17.23
C SER A 20 -42.23 -4.99 18.00
N ARG A 21 -41.53 -6.07 17.65
CA ARG A 21 -40.21 -6.40 18.22
C ARG A 21 -39.13 -5.39 17.82
N LEU A 22 -39.16 -4.90 16.58
CA LEU A 22 -38.17 -3.97 16.05
C LEU A 22 -38.41 -2.51 16.48
N PHE A 23 -39.68 -2.09 16.57
CA PHE A 23 -40.03 -0.67 16.76
C PHE A 23 -40.86 -0.38 18.01
N GLY A 24 -41.20 -1.40 18.81
CA GLY A 24 -42.02 -1.26 20.01
C GLY A 24 -43.37 -0.58 19.72
N GLU A 25 -43.75 0.36 20.58
CA GLU A 25 -45.02 1.09 20.49
C GLU A 25 -45.16 1.99 19.25
N ARG A 26 -44.06 2.25 18.53
CA ARG A 26 -44.07 3.07 17.31
C ARG A 26 -44.57 2.30 16.09
N TRP A 27 -44.54 0.97 16.11
CA TRP A 27 -44.91 0.14 14.97
C TRP A 27 -46.35 0.39 14.46
N PRO A 28 -47.39 0.41 15.32
CA PRO A 28 -48.77 0.62 14.87
C PRO A 28 -48.97 1.99 14.21
N GLU A 29 -48.32 3.04 14.72
CA GLU A 29 -48.38 4.39 14.14
C GLU A 29 -47.74 4.43 12.75
N LEU A 30 -46.63 3.73 12.56
CA LEU A 30 -45.90 3.66 11.30
C LEU A 30 -46.65 2.85 10.25
N ALA A 31 -47.18 1.70 10.65
CA ALA A 31 -48.08 0.93 9.81
C ALA A 31 -49.26 1.81 9.41
N GLN A 32 -49.89 2.53 10.34
CA GLN A 32 -50.99 3.44 10.02
C GLN A 32 -50.58 4.60 9.10
N ALA A 33 -49.38 5.16 9.25
CA ALA A 33 -48.88 6.23 8.40
C ALA A 33 -48.69 5.77 6.95
N LEU A 34 -48.05 4.61 6.73
CA LEU A 34 -47.88 4.05 5.40
C LEU A 34 -49.22 3.78 4.72
N ARG A 35 -50.18 3.24 5.47
CA ARG A 35 -51.53 2.96 4.97
C ARG A 35 -52.25 4.23 4.51
N ARG A 36 -52.15 5.32 5.28
CA ARG A 36 -52.70 6.62 4.90
C ARG A 36 -52.04 7.17 3.64
N LEU A 37 -50.73 7.02 3.51
CA LEU A 37 -49.97 7.49 2.35
C LEU A 37 -50.34 6.71 1.08
N LEU A 38 -50.42 5.37 1.15
CA LEU A 38 -50.82 4.54 0.01
C LEU A 38 -52.27 4.79 -0.41
N ARG A 39 -53.17 5.08 0.55
CA ARG A 39 -54.57 5.44 0.26
C ARG A 39 -54.70 6.75 -0.53
N GLN A 40 -53.78 7.71 -0.35
CA GLN A 40 -53.83 8.98 -1.08
C GLN A 40 -53.61 8.78 -2.59
N ASP A 41 -52.86 7.75 -2.97
CA ASP A 41 -52.46 7.48 -4.35
C ASP A 41 -53.32 6.37 -5.02
N SER A 42 -54.21 5.72 -4.27
CA SER A 42 -55.05 4.61 -4.74
C SER A 42 -56.43 5.05 -5.27
N LEU A 43 -57.00 4.26 -6.18
CA LEU A 43 -58.36 4.39 -6.68
C LEU A 43 -59.38 3.81 -5.68
N GLY A 44 -60.43 4.57 -5.37
CA GLY A 44 -61.57 4.10 -4.58
C GLY A 44 -61.31 4.01 -3.06
N GLU A 45 -62.24 3.36 -2.34
CA GLU A 45 -62.10 3.11 -0.91
C GLU A 45 -61.16 1.92 -0.63
N GLN A 46 -60.39 2.04 0.45
CA GLN A 46 -59.52 0.98 0.91
C GLN A 46 -60.35 -0.21 1.41
N GLU A 47 -60.03 -1.39 0.90
CA GLU A 47 -60.63 -2.65 1.36
C GLU A 47 -59.68 -3.34 2.34
N VAL A 48 -60.23 -3.80 3.47
CA VAL A 48 -59.47 -4.52 4.51
C VAL A 48 -60.09 -5.90 4.67
N ARG A 49 -59.30 -6.95 4.43
CA ARG A 49 -59.70 -8.35 4.59
C ARG A 49 -58.75 -9.02 5.59
N GLY A 50 -59.22 -9.22 6.83
CA GLY A 50 -58.35 -9.67 7.93
C GLY A 50 -57.27 -8.63 8.24
N GLU A 51 -55.99 -9.02 8.25
CA GLU A 51 -54.85 -8.11 8.38
C GLU A 51 -54.30 -7.60 7.03
N ILE A 52 -54.81 -8.14 5.91
CA ILE A 52 -54.37 -7.78 4.56
C ILE A 52 -55.08 -6.51 4.11
N GLN A 53 -54.32 -5.62 3.50
CA GLN A 53 -54.81 -4.33 3.02
C GLN A 53 -54.71 -4.24 1.52
N LEU A 54 -55.80 -3.81 0.90
CA LEU A 54 -55.94 -3.82 -0.54
C LEU A 54 -56.05 -2.38 -1.06
N PHE A 55 -55.20 -2.04 -2.02
CA PHE A 55 -55.14 -0.73 -2.66
C PHE A 55 -55.22 -0.90 -4.18
N ARG A 56 -56.11 -0.16 -4.84
CA ARG A 56 -56.31 -0.26 -6.30
C ARG A 56 -55.57 0.83 -7.04
N TYR A 57 -55.00 0.51 -8.19
CA TYR A 57 -54.22 1.43 -9.04
C TYR A 57 -54.60 1.25 -10.52
N PRO A 58 -54.48 2.31 -11.33
CA PRO A 58 -54.85 2.25 -12.75
C PRO A 58 -53.91 1.39 -13.59
N ASP A 59 -52.64 1.28 -13.20
CA ASP A 59 -51.62 0.54 -13.93
C ASP A 59 -50.44 0.12 -13.01
N PRO A 60 -49.56 -0.79 -13.47
CA PRO A 60 -48.40 -1.22 -12.69
C PRO A 60 -47.42 -0.08 -12.35
N ALA A 61 -47.28 0.92 -13.22
CA ALA A 61 -46.35 2.03 -12.99
C ALA A 61 -46.81 2.90 -11.82
N ALA A 62 -48.11 3.19 -11.74
CA ALA A 62 -48.73 3.95 -10.66
C ALA A 62 -48.61 3.20 -9.32
N ALA A 63 -48.90 1.90 -9.30
CA ALA A 63 -48.77 1.07 -8.10
C ALA A 63 -47.34 1.04 -7.56
N LEU A 64 -46.36 0.78 -8.44
CA LEU A 64 -44.94 0.71 -8.05
C LEU A 64 -44.39 2.07 -7.64
N LYS A 65 -44.79 3.15 -8.33
CA LYS A 65 -44.38 4.52 -7.97
C LYS A 65 -44.92 4.92 -6.62
N SER A 66 -46.21 4.66 -6.35
CA SER A 66 -46.81 4.89 -5.03
C SER A 66 -46.05 4.13 -3.95
N TRP A 67 -45.91 2.81 -4.10
CA TRP A 67 -45.20 1.96 -3.15
C TRP A 67 -43.77 2.44 -2.85
N SER A 68 -42.93 2.60 -3.88
CA SER A 68 -41.52 2.99 -3.73
C SER A 68 -41.37 4.37 -3.09
N THR A 69 -42.20 5.34 -3.50
CA THR A 69 -42.13 6.71 -2.98
C THR A 69 -42.56 6.78 -1.52
N ARG A 70 -43.67 6.10 -1.16
CA ARG A 70 -44.20 6.12 0.21
C ARG A 70 -43.36 5.29 1.18
N LEU A 71 -42.78 4.20 0.72
CA LEU A 71 -41.81 3.43 1.51
C LEU A 71 -40.55 4.26 1.79
N LEU A 72 -40.05 4.99 0.80
CA LEU A 72 -38.90 5.89 0.99
C LEU A 72 -39.24 7.02 1.97
N GLU A 73 -40.40 7.65 1.84
CA GLU A 73 -40.88 8.68 2.77
C GLU A 73 -40.98 8.13 4.20
N LEU A 74 -41.50 6.91 4.37
CA LEU A 74 -41.57 6.24 5.66
C LEU A 74 -40.17 5.98 6.24
N LYS A 75 -39.24 5.47 5.42
CA LYS A 75 -37.83 5.25 5.82
C LYS A 75 -37.13 6.53 6.25
N GLN A 76 -37.37 7.64 5.54
CA GLN A 76 -36.82 8.95 5.90
C GLN A 76 -37.39 9.46 7.23
N ARG A 77 -38.71 9.34 7.44
CA ARG A 77 -39.35 9.68 8.73
C ARG A 77 -38.83 8.83 9.89
N LEU A 78 -38.32 7.63 9.59
CA LEU A 78 -37.75 6.69 10.53
C LEU A 78 -36.25 6.86 10.80
N ASN A 79 -35.54 7.70 10.05
CA ASN A 79 -34.08 7.69 9.97
C ASN A 79 -33.54 6.26 9.76
N TRP A 80 -34.13 5.53 8.81
CA TRP A 80 -33.82 4.11 8.62
C TRP A 80 -32.38 3.89 8.17
N GLU A 81 -31.63 3.10 8.94
CA GLU A 81 -30.29 2.68 8.60
C GLU A 81 -30.31 1.34 7.85
N PRO A 82 -29.59 1.20 6.72
CA PRO A 82 -29.57 -0.05 5.94
C PRO A 82 -29.16 -1.30 6.74
N ILE A 83 -28.43 -1.15 7.85
CA ILE A 83 -27.97 -2.24 8.73
C ILE A 83 -29.12 -2.99 9.43
N LEU A 84 -30.30 -2.37 9.54
CA LEU A 84 -31.46 -2.93 10.22
C LEU A 84 -32.29 -3.88 9.33
N GLY A 85 -31.88 -4.06 8.06
CA GLY A 85 -32.55 -4.95 7.11
C GLY A 85 -33.78 -4.32 6.44
N PRO A 86 -34.67 -5.14 5.84
CA PRO A 86 -35.93 -4.67 5.25
C PRO A 86 -37.00 -4.43 6.34
N ILE A 87 -37.87 -3.44 6.13
CA ILE A 87 -39.06 -3.21 6.97
C ILE A 87 -40.01 -4.41 6.78
N PRO A 88 -40.57 -5.00 7.86
CA PRO A 88 -41.35 -6.25 7.81
C PRO A 88 -42.74 -6.06 7.17
N LEU A 89 -42.75 -5.80 5.87
CA LEU A 89 -43.91 -5.57 5.02
C LEU A 89 -43.83 -6.52 3.83
N ARG A 90 -44.90 -7.26 3.56
CA ARG A 90 -44.99 -8.19 2.43
C ARG A 90 -45.99 -7.65 1.42
N VAL A 91 -45.64 -7.71 0.14
CA VAL A 91 -46.41 -7.05 -0.94
C VAL A 91 -46.65 -8.01 -2.09
N ILE A 92 -47.93 -8.13 -2.49
CA ILE A 92 -48.33 -8.80 -3.73
C ILE A 92 -49.06 -7.80 -4.64
N LEU A 93 -48.72 -7.79 -5.92
CA LEU A 93 -49.47 -7.14 -6.99
C LEU A 93 -50.27 -8.17 -7.76
N HIS A 94 -51.54 -7.84 -8.01
CA HIS A 94 -52.48 -8.69 -8.72
C HIS A 94 -53.25 -7.89 -9.77
N LEU A 95 -53.56 -8.54 -10.89
CA LEU A 95 -54.38 -8.00 -11.96
C LEU A 95 -55.85 -8.40 -11.72
N GLU A 96 -56.73 -7.43 -11.45
CA GLU A 96 -58.19 -7.66 -11.42
C GLU A 96 -58.76 -7.61 -12.85
N GLU A 97 -59.31 -8.73 -13.32
CA GLU A 97 -59.94 -8.86 -14.64
C GLU A 97 -61.47 -8.69 -14.53
N GLY A 98 -61.97 -7.47 -14.75
CA GLY A 98 -63.41 -7.18 -14.83
C GLY A 98 -64.19 -7.08 -13.50
N THR A 99 -65.37 -6.47 -13.54
CA THR A 99 -66.18 -6.08 -12.37
C THR A 99 -66.97 -7.22 -11.72
N GLY A 100 -66.42 -8.43 -11.63
CA GLY A 100 -67.15 -9.57 -11.07
C GLY A 100 -66.34 -10.82 -10.71
N GLU A 101 -65.02 -10.86 -10.93
CA GLU A 101 -64.19 -11.96 -10.41
C GLU A 101 -63.85 -11.72 -8.94
N GLU A 102 -64.10 -12.73 -8.10
CA GLU A 102 -63.70 -12.69 -6.70
C GLU A 102 -62.18 -12.65 -6.61
N THR A 103 -61.66 -11.67 -5.86
CA THR A 103 -60.23 -11.56 -5.55
C THR A 103 -59.72 -12.92 -5.07
N PRO A 104 -58.64 -13.47 -5.66
CA PRO A 104 -58.17 -14.82 -5.36
C PRO A 104 -58.07 -15.11 -3.86
N ALA A 105 -58.45 -16.32 -3.43
CA ALA A 105 -58.40 -16.77 -2.03
C ALA A 105 -57.02 -16.48 -1.38
N GLN A 106 -55.93 -16.67 -2.12
CA GLN A 106 -54.55 -16.37 -1.69
C GLN A 106 -54.30 -14.91 -1.24
N LEU A 107 -55.11 -13.95 -1.71
CA LEU A 107 -55.02 -12.52 -1.36
C LEU A 107 -56.03 -12.11 -0.27
N THR A 108 -56.90 -13.03 0.14
CA THR A 108 -58.06 -12.73 0.98
C THR A 108 -58.12 -13.60 2.24
N GLU A 109 -57.48 -14.77 2.25
CA GLU A 109 -57.33 -15.65 3.41
C GLU A 109 -56.07 -15.32 4.21
N PHE A 110 -56.27 -14.77 5.42
CA PHE A 110 -55.20 -14.56 6.38
C PHE A 110 -54.73 -15.92 6.93
N GLY A 111 -53.48 -16.30 6.64
CA GLY A 111 -52.87 -17.55 7.12
C GLY A 111 -52.51 -18.58 6.05
N SER A 112 -52.63 -18.28 4.75
CA SER A 112 -52.07 -19.16 3.73
C SER A 112 -50.55 -19.28 3.90
N GLU A 113 -49.99 -20.48 3.67
CA GLU A 113 -48.53 -20.72 3.70
C GLU A 113 -47.79 -19.72 2.79
N SER A 114 -48.46 -19.25 1.75
CA SER A 114 -47.96 -18.33 0.73
C SER A 114 -47.45 -17.02 1.28
N TRP A 115 -48.09 -16.43 2.30
CA TRP A 115 -47.61 -15.19 2.90
C TRP A 115 -46.40 -15.39 3.81
N GLN A 116 -46.18 -16.58 4.37
CA GLN A 116 -45.06 -16.84 5.27
C GLN A 116 -43.72 -16.95 4.53
N GLU A 117 -43.75 -17.43 3.28
CA GLU A 117 -42.57 -17.61 2.43
C GLU A 117 -42.08 -16.31 1.75
N LEU A 118 -42.87 -15.23 1.80
CA LEU A 118 -42.50 -13.97 1.13
C LEU A 118 -41.46 -13.18 1.91
N GLN A 119 -40.46 -12.69 1.19
CA GLN A 119 -39.48 -11.75 1.71
C GLN A 119 -40.08 -10.36 1.91
N ALA A 120 -39.63 -9.69 2.97
CA ALA A 120 -40.03 -8.34 3.27
C ALA A 120 -39.53 -7.34 2.22
N GLU A 121 -40.33 -6.30 1.92
CA GLU A 121 -40.15 -5.25 0.90
C GLU A 121 -40.02 -5.72 -0.55
N THR A 122 -40.01 -7.03 -0.79
CA THR A 122 -40.00 -7.60 -2.14
C THR A 122 -41.42 -7.63 -2.70
N ILE A 123 -41.57 -7.18 -3.95
CA ILE A 123 -42.86 -7.14 -4.64
C ILE A 123 -43.04 -8.45 -5.38
N TYR A 124 -44.11 -9.18 -5.07
CA TYR A 124 -44.46 -10.41 -5.77
C TYR A 124 -45.63 -10.15 -6.71
N LEU A 125 -45.59 -10.78 -7.88
CA LEU A 125 -46.65 -10.70 -8.89
C LEU A 125 -47.49 -11.98 -8.82
N SER A 126 -48.81 -11.84 -8.90
CA SER A 126 -49.70 -12.99 -9.10
C SER A 126 -49.41 -13.70 -10.43
N PRO A 127 -49.73 -14.99 -10.56
CA PRO A 127 -49.54 -15.73 -11.83
C PRO A 127 -50.18 -15.03 -13.03
N THR A 128 -51.36 -14.44 -12.84
CA THR A 128 -52.08 -13.66 -13.86
C THR A 128 -51.31 -12.43 -14.31
N LEU A 129 -50.83 -11.62 -13.37
CA LEU A 129 -50.06 -10.42 -13.66
C LEU A 129 -48.68 -10.73 -14.25
N ALA A 130 -48.01 -11.78 -13.76
CA ALA A 130 -46.70 -12.19 -14.25
C ALA A 130 -46.74 -12.60 -15.74
N ARG A 131 -47.79 -13.31 -16.16
CA ARG A 131 -47.98 -13.72 -17.58
C ARG A 131 -48.18 -12.54 -18.53
N ARG A 132 -48.86 -11.49 -18.06
CA ARG A 132 -49.19 -10.29 -18.85
C ARG A 132 -48.27 -9.10 -18.55
N TRP A 133 -47.19 -9.32 -17.80
CA TRP A 133 -46.32 -8.23 -17.34
C TRP A 133 -45.72 -7.45 -18.51
N THR A 134 -45.28 -8.13 -19.56
CA THR A 134 -44.70 -7.52 -20.75
C THR A 134 -45.72 -6.77 -21.62
N GLU A 135 -47.01 -7.04 -21.44
CA GLU A 135 -48.12 -6.33 -22.09
C GLU A 135 -48.50 -5.06 -21.31
N LEU A 136 -48.47 -5.13 -19.98
CA LEU A 136 -49.00 -4.09 -19.07
C LEU A 136 -47.91 -3.16 -18.51
N ALA A 137 -46.64 -3.54 -18.55
CA ALA A 137 -45.52 -2.82 -17.99
C ALA A 137 -44.31 -2.84 -18.94
N ASP A 138 -43.55 -1.74 -18.96
CA ASP A 138 -42.25 -1.67 -19.65
C ASP A 138 -41.17 -2.32 -18.75
N PRO A 139 -40.66 -3.53 -19.10
CA PRO A 139 -39.74 -4.24 -18.20
C PRO A 139 -38.41 -3.52 -18.02
N GLN A 140 -38.03 -2.64 -18.97
CA GLN A 140 -36.81 -1.84 -18.87
C GLN A 140 -36.95 -0.68 -17.88
N LYS A 141 -38.17 -0.27 -17.55
CA LYS A 141 -38.44 0.84 -16.61
C LYS A 141 -38.92 0.35 -15.25
N LEU A 142 -39.71 -0.72 -15.23
CA LEU A 142 -40.41 -1.17 -14.02
C LEU A 142 -39.85 -2.48 -13.45
N GLY A 143 -38.99 -3.17 -14.21
CA GLY A 143 -38.37 -4.43 -13.80
C GLY A 143 -38.94 -5.65 -14.52
N THR A 144 -38.29 -6.80 -14.31
CA THR A 144 -38.66 -8.09 -14.93
C THR A 144 -39.10 -9.09 -13.87
N PRO A 145 -40.16 -9.88 -14.11
CA PRO A 145 -40.50 -10.99 -13.24
C PRO A 145 -39.34 -12.01 -13.20
N SER A 146 -39.01 -12.50 -12.01
CA SER A 146 -38.04 -13.57 -11.82
C SER A 146 -38.48 -14.83 -12.58
N PRO A 147 -37.55 -15.63 -13.14
CA PRO A 147 -37.90 -16.93 -13.71
C PRO A 147 -38.30 -17.96 -12.64
N VAL A 148 -38.05 -17.66 -11.36
CA VAL A 148 -38.36 -18.53 -10.23
C VAL A 148 -39.66 -18.10 -9.58
N THR A 149 -40.60 -19.04 -9.49
CA THR A 149 -41.84 -18.87 -8.73
C THR A 149 -41.66 -19.36 -7.30
N VAL A 150 -42.27 -18.64 -6.36
CA VAL A 150 -42.42 -19.01 -4.94
C VAL A 150 -43.90 -19.34 -4.71
N ALA A 151 -44.24 -19.97 -3.58
CA ALA A 151 -45.59 -20.32 -3.10
C ALA A 151 -46.78 -20.00 -4.02
N GLU A 152 -47.55 -21.03 -4.41
CA GLU A 152 -48.76 -20.91 -5.23
C GLU A 152 -48.56 -20.18 -6.58
N GLY A 153 -47.32 -20.09 -7.06
CA GLY A 153 -46.97 -19.53 -8.38
C GLY A 153 -46.68 -18.03 -8.39
N LEU A 154 -46.50 -17.40 -7.21
CA LEU A 154 -46.09 -16.01 -7.10
C LEU A 154 -44.68 -15.79 -7.66
N THR A 155 -44.47 -14.70 -8.37
CA THR A 155 -43.18 -14.40 -9.01
C THR A 155 -42.59 -13.11 -8.46
N ALA A 156 -41.37 -13.14 -7.93
CA ALA A 156 -40.71 -11.92 -7.44
C ALA A 156 -40.41 -10.96 -8.59
N LEU A 157 -40.70 -9.67 -8.44
CA LEU A 157 -40.34 -8.63 -9.40
C LEU A 157 -38.91 -8.18 -9.13
N ILE A 158 -38.03 -8.33 -10.12
CA ILE A 158 -36.67 -7.80 -10.09
C ILE A 158 -36.74 -6.36 -10.61
N PRO A 159 -36.56 -5.33 -9.74
CA PRO A 159 -36.71 -3.94 -10.16
C PRO A 159 -35.69 -3.58 -11.25
N ALA A 160 -36.09 -2.72 -12.19
CA ALA A 160 -35.14 -2.15 -13.14
C ALA A 160 -34.12 -1.32 -12.35
N ALA A 161 -32.83 -1.64 -12.50
CA ALA A 161 -31.75 -0.90 -11.84
C ALA A 161 -31.91 0.60 -12.08
N ALA A 162 -31.83 1.42 -11.02
CA ALA A 162 -31.84 2.86 -11.16
C ALA A 162 -30.67 3.23 -12.09
N LYS A 163 -30.97 3.70 -13.31
CA LYS A 163 -29.92 4.12 -14.24
C LYS A 163 -29.11 5.21 -13.54
N SER A 164 -27.88 4.90 -13.14
CA SER A 164 -26.88 5.94 -12.90
C SER A 164 -26.87 6.81 -14.16
N GLN A 165 -27.11 8.11 -14.00
CA GLN A 165 -27.11 9.06 -15.12
C GLN A 165 -25.70 9.22 -15.73
N ALA A 166 -24.67 8.62 -15.12
CA ALA A 166 -23.32 8.62 -15.64
C ALA A 166 -23.15 7.62 -16.80
N ALA A 167 -22.44 8.06 -17.86
CA ALA A 167 -22.05 7.18 -18.95
C ALA A 167 -21.22 5.99 -18.42
N PRO A 168 -21.45 4.75 -18.87
CA PRO A 168 -20.78 3.57 -18.34
C PRO A 168 -19.25 3.69 -18.46
N LEU A 169 -18.54 3.33 -17.39
CA LEU A 169 -17.09 3.34 -17.29
C LEU A 169 -16.47 2.25 -18.18
N PHE A 170 -17.13 1.09 -18.28
CA PHE A 170 -16.64 -0.04 -19.07
C PHE A 170 -17.76 -0.69 -19.90
N PRO A 171 -18.28 0.00 -20.94
CA PRO A 171 -19.44 -0.45 -21.72
C PRO A 171 -19.23 -1.75 -22.50
N HIS A 172 -17.97 -2.16 -22.69
CA HIS A 172 -17.58 -3.24 -23.58
C HIS A 172 -17.49 -4.62 -22.90
N ARG A 173 -17.78 -4.70 -21.60
CA ARG A 173 -17.71 -5.92 -20.76
C ARG A 173 -18.44 -7.14 -21.36
N ARG A 174 -19.53 -6.91 -22.10
CA ARG A 174 -20.34 -7.97 -22.72
C ARG A 174 -19.76 -8.62 -23.97
N LEU A 175 -18.74 -8.02 -24.61
CA LEU A 175 -18.20 -8.52 -25.89
C LEU A 175 -17.76 -9.99 -25.85
N PRO A 176 -17.10 -10.49 -24.78
CA PRO A 176 -16.73 -11.91 -24.67
C PRO A 176 -17.92 -12.88 -24.68
N LEU A 177 -19.13 -12.40 -24.36
CA LEU A 177 -20.35 -13.21 -24.25
C LEU A 177 -21.20 -13.20 -25.54
N GLY A 178 -20.75 -12.53 -26.60
CA GLY A 178 -21.51 -12.36 -27.86
C GLY A 178 -21.61 -13.59 -28.77
N GLY A 179 -20.96 -14.70 -28.43
CA GLY A 179 -21.03 -15.96 -29.17
C GLY A 179 -22.26 -16.82 -28.82
N LYS A 180 -22.40 -17.96 -29.52
CA LYS A 180 -23.56 -18.87 -29.39
C LYS A 180 -23.27 -20.16 -28.60
N LEU A 181 -22.02 -20.40 -28.21
CA LEU A 181 -21.62 -21.60 -27.49
C LEU A 181 -21.81 -21.42 -25.99
N LYS A 182 -21.80 -22.52 -25.23
CA LYS A 182 -21.66 -22.45 -23.77
C LYS A 182 -20.35 -21.72 -23.39
N PRO A 183 -20.30 -21.02 -22.24
CA PRO A 183 -19.09 -20.35 -21.80
C PRO A 183 -17.90 -21.32 -21.74
N CYS A 184 -16.79 -20.92 -22.35
CA CYS A 184 -15.56 -21.69 -22.33
C CYS A 184 -15.08 -21.88 -20.89
N PHE A 185 -14.74 -23.11 -20.51
CA PHE A 185 -14.25 -23.44 -19.17
C PHE A 185 -13.01 -22.58 -18.79
N TYR A 186 -12.09 -22.39 -19.74
CA TYR A 186 -10.80 -21.73 -19.52
C TYR A 186 -10.84 -20.21 -19.42
N CYS A 187 -11.67 -19.54 -20.22
CA CYS A 187 -11.68 -18.08 -20.29
C CYS A 187 -13.05 -17.44 -20.08
N GLY A 188 -14.15 -18.20 -20.27
CA GLY A 188 -15.51 -17.69 -20.16
C GLY A 188 -16.13 -17.14 -21.45
N GLN A 189 -15.39 -17.06 -22.55
CA GLN A 189 -15.96 -16.64 -23.84
C GLN A 189 -16.97 -17.64 -24.38
N THR A 190 -17.99 -17.16 -25.09
CA THR A 190 -19.00 -17.99 -25.76
C THR A 190 -18.73 -18.20 -27.25
N THR A 191 -17.54 -17.81 -27.71
CA THR A 191 -17.13 -17.82 -29.13
C THR A 191 -16.43 -19.11 -29.58
N HIS A 192 -15.90 -19.90 -28.64
CA HIS A 192 -15.10 -21.10 -28.92
C HIS A 192 -15.28 -22.17 -27.83
N PRO A 193 -15.11 -23.48 -28.16
CA PRO A 193 -15.05 -24.54 -27.16
C PRO A 193 -13.69 -24.56 -26.43
N PRO A 194 -13.57 -25.22 -25.26
CA PRO A 194 -12.30 -25.30 -24.52
C PRO A 194 -11.10 -25.77 -25.34
N ALA A 195 -11.30 -26.72 -26.27
CA ALA A 195 -10.27 -27.25 -27.15
C ALA A 195 -9.54 -26.17 -27.98
N ASP A 196 -10.30 -25.16 -28.43
CA ASP A 196 -9.84 -24.09 -29.32
C ASP A 196 -9.50 -22.80 -28.56
N CYS A 197 -9.38 -22.87 -27.23
CA CYS A 197 -9.18 -21.68 -26.41
C CYS A 197 -7.81 -21.03 -26.66
N PRO A 198 -7.75 -19.74 -27.04
CA PRO A 198 -6.47 -19.04 -27.26
C PRO A 198 -5.59 -18.99 -26.00
N ALA A 199 -6.20 -18.99 -24.81
CA ALA A 199 -5.51 -18.98 -23.53
C ALA A 199 -4.57 -20.18 -23.33
N LYS A 200 -4.78 -21.30 -24.04
CA LYS A 200 -3.90 -22.46 -24.00
C LYS A 200 -2.47 -22.12 -24.45
N MET A 201 -2.30 -21.11 -25.29
CA MET A 201 -1.00 -20.68 -25.82
C MET A 201 -0.24 -19.74 -24.87
N LEU A 202 -0.89 -19.25 -23.82
CA LEU A 202 -0.27 -18.35 -22.85
C LEU A 202 0.58 -19.12 -21.85
N THR A 203 1.59 -18.44 -21.32
CA THR A 203 2.40 -18.94 -20.20
C THR A 203 2.14 -18.10 -18.95
N MET A 204 2.71 -18.51 -17.81
CA MET A 204 2.64 -17.73 -16.57
C MET A 204 3.54 -16.50 -16.57
N GLN A 205 4.53 -16.45 -17.46
CA GLN A 205 5.37 -15.27 -17.65
C GLN A 205 4.56 -14.14 -18.31
N THR A 206 3.72 -14.50 -19.28
CA THR A 206 2.91 -13.54 -20.04
C THR A 206 1.59 -13.24 -19.32
N GLN A 207 1.63 -12.31 -18.35
CA GLN A 207 0.45 -11.79 -17.64
C GLN A 207 0.28 -10.29 -17.87
N GLY A 208 -0.95 -9.87 -18.17
CA GLY A 208 -1.37 -8.48 -18.30
C GLY A 208 -2.02 -7.91 -17.04
N LEU A 209 -2.81 -8.69 -16.29
CA LEU A 209 -3.58 -8.20 -15.14
C LEU A 209 -2.76 -7.46 -14.07
N PRO A 210 -1.55 -7.92 -13.68
CA PRO A 210 -0.72 -7.21 -12.71
C PRO A 210 -0.26 -5.81 -13.13
N THR A 211 -0.42 -5.45 -14.41
CA THR A 211 0.01 -4.16 -14.97
C THR A 211 -1.11 -3.39 -15.68
N ALA A 212 -2.29 -3.99 -15.86
CA ALA A 212 -3.42 -3.36 -16.53
C ALA A 212 -3.97 -2.13 -15.79
N GLY A 213 -3.80 -2.07 -14.46
CA GLY A 213 -4.22 -0.93 -13.65
C GLY A 213 -3.37 0.34 -13.81
N TYR A 214 -2.27 0.28 -14.55
CA TYR A 214 -1.51 1.46 -14.97
C TYR A 214 -2.13 2.17 -16.20
N LEU A 215 -3.16 1.58 -16.81
CA LEU A 215 -3.95 2.25 -17.84
C LEU A 215 -5.18 2.90 -17.20
N PRO A 216 -5.54 4.14 -17.57
CA PRO A 216 -6.83 4.73 -17.25
C PRO A 216 -7.99 3.79 -17.63
N PRO A 217 -9.06 3.68 -16.81
CA PRO A 217 -10.20 2.81 -17.09
C PRO A 217 -10.80 3.00 -18.49
N GLU A 218 -10.92 4.24 -18.95
CA GLU A 218 -11.45 4.59 -20.26
C GLU A 218 -10.54 4.11 -21.40
N GLN A 219 -9.22 4.30 -21.25
CA GLN A 219 -8.23 3.82 -22.21
C GLN A 219 -8.22 2.29 -22.25
N LEU A 220 -8.26 1.64 -21.09
CA LEU A 220 -8.34 0.18 -20.99
C LEU A 220 -9.64 -0.33 -21.63
N SER A 221 -10.77 0.36 -21.46
CA SER A 221 -12.04 -0.01 -22.08
C SER A 221 -11.99 0.06 -23.60
N GLN A 222 -11.38 1.11 -24.16
CA GLN A 222 -11.21 1.26 -25.60
C GLN A 222 -10.28 0.17 -26.18
N LEU A 223 -9.14 -0.07 -25.55
CA LEU A 223 -8.22 -1.14 -25.95
C LEU A 223 -8.87 -2.52 -25.84
N PHE A 224 -9.67 -2.74 -24.80
CA PHE A 224 -10.41 -3.98 -24.63
C PHE A 224 -11.43 -4.19 -25.75
N ARG A 225 -12.17 -3.14 -26.14
CA ARG A 225 -13.10 -3.19 -27.28
C ARG A 225 -12.39 -3.62 -28.55
N GLU A 226 -11.33 -2.89 -28.90
CA GLU A 226 -10.54 -3.16 -30.10
C GLU A 226 -9.94 -4.57 -30.07
N ALA A 227 -9.48 -5.03 -28.91
CA ALA A 227 -8.90 -6.36 -28.76
C ALA A 227 -9.96 -7.47 -28.93
N MET A 228 -11.16 -7.28 -28.38
CA MET A 228 -12.26 -8.24 -28.52
C MET A 228 -12.88 -8.26 -29.91
N GLU A 229 -12.85 -7.15 -30.65
CA GLU A 229 -13.25 -7.09 -32.06
C GLU A 229 -12.15 -7.67 -32.99
N GLY A 230 -10.87 -7.48 -32.64
CA GLY A 230 -9.69 -7.87 -33.41
C GLY A 230 -9.11 -9.27 -33.14
N GLN A 231 -9.86 -10.17 -32.49
CA GLN A 231 -9.34 -11.47 -32.03
C GLN A 231 -8.66 -12.31 -33.12
N GLY A 232 -9.18 -12.26 -34.36
CA GLY A 232 -8.61 -13.00 -35.48
C GLY A 232 -7.16 -12.61 -35.81
N GLN A 233 -6.74 -11.38 -35.50
CA GLN A 233 -5.38 -10.90 -35.70
C GLN A 233 -4.49 -11.15 -34.47
N LEU A 234 -5.06 -11.17 -33.27
CA LEU A 234 -4.33 -11.34 -32.01
C LEU A 234 -4.06 -12.82 -31.68
N ASN A 235 -4.98 -13.73 -32.01
CA ASN A 235 -4.84 -15.17 -31.76
C ASN A 235 -3.54 -15.78 -32.36
N PRO A 236 -3.18 -15.49 -33.62
CA PRO A 236 -1.92 -15.98 -34.19
C PRO A 236 -0.67 -15.54 -33.42
N LEU A 237 -0.68 -14.34 -32.82
CA LEU A 237 0.45 -13.84 -32.02
C LEU A 237 0.65 -14.63 -30.73
N LEU A 238 -0.42 -15.19 -30.17
CA LEU A 238 -0.31 -16.05 -28.98
C LEU A 238 0.38 -17.38 -29.33
N VAL A 239 0.10 -17.93 -30.51
CA VAL A 239 0.66 -19.20 -31.00
C VAL A 239 2.16 -19.10 -31.23
N THR A 240 2.64 -17.97 -31.76
CA THR A 240 4.09 -17.73 -31.97
C THR A 240 4.86 -17.53 -30.67
N GLY A 241 4.16 -17.36 -29.54
CA GLY A 241 4.73 -16.96 -28.27
C GLY A 241 4.87 -15.45 -28.17
N ILE A 242 4.65 -14.93 -26.95
CA ILE A 242 4.78 -13.51 -26.64
C ILE A 242 5.96 -13.34 -25.70
N ASP A 243 6.88 -12.43 -26.05
CA ASP A 243 7.91 -11.97 -25.11
C ASP A 243 7.37 -10.86 -24.19
N HIS A 244 7.89 -10.76 -22.97
CA HIS A 244 7.56 -9.69 -22.02
C HIS A 244 7.73 -8.29 -22.60
N SER A 245 8.75 -8.08 -23.44
CA SER A 245 8.98 -6.77 -24.06
C SER A 245 7.90 -6.43 -25.09
N GLN A 246 7.38 -7.43 -25.81
CA GLN A 246 6.31 -7.27 -26.78
C GLN A 246 4.98 -6.93 -26.10
N LEU A 247 4.69 -7.57 -24.97
CA LEU A 247 3.49 -7.26 -24.18
C LEU A 247 3.47 -5.80 -23.71
N ARG A 248 4.62 -5.26 -23.28
CA ARG A 248 4.75 -3.85 -22.86
C ARG A 248 4.63 -2.86 -24.01
N LYS A 249 5.09 -3.22 -25.22
CA LYS A 249 5.10 -2.33 -26.39
C LYS A 249 3.78 -2.31 -27.15
N THR A 250 2.92 -3.29 -26.94
CA THR A 250 1.66 -3.44 -27.68
C THR A 250 0.46 -3.37 -26.73
N PRO A 251 -0.09 -2.17 -26.45
CA PRO A 251 -1.20 -1.98 -25.50
C PRO A 251 -2.44 -2.84 -25.83
N LEU A 252 -2.72 -3.04 -27.12
CA LEU A 252 -3.83 -3.88 -27.57
C LEU A 252 -3.67 -5.34 -27.14
N LEU A 253 -2.46 -5.89 -27.32
CA LEU A 253 -2.13 -7.25 -26.90
C LEU A 253 -2.14 -7.36 -25.37
N HIS A 254 -1.71 -6.32 -24.67
CA HIS A 254 -1.75 -6.26 -23.20
C HIS A 254 -3.19 -6.32 -22.66
N ALA A 255 -4.11 -5.53 -23.20
CA ALA A 255 -5.53 -5.60 -22.85
C ALA A 255 -6.13 -6.99 -23.17
N TYR A 256 -5.73 -7.58 -24.30
CA TYR A 256 -6.18 -8.91 -24.69
C TYR A 256 -5.71 -10.02 -23.74
N VAL A 257 -4.42 -10.04 -23.37
CA VAL A 257 -3.87 -11.00 -22.41
C VAL A 257 -4.47 -10.81 -21.03
N THR A 258 -4.71 -9.56 -20.61
CA THR A 258 -5.36 -9.23 -19.33
C THR A 258 -6.71 -9.91 -19.18
N TYR A 259 -7.51 -9.98 -20.24
CA TYR A 259 -8.80 -10.68 -20.21
C TYR A 259 -8.64 -12.16 -19.83
N PHE A 260 -7.66 -12.86 -20.42
CA PHE A 260 -7.40 -14.26 -20.09
C PHE A 260 -6.88 -14.44 -18.67
N ASP A 261 -6.26 -13.42 -18.08
CA ASP A 261 -5.79 -13.50 -16.69
C ASP A 261 -6.92 -13.51 -15.66
N LEU A 262 -8.09 -12.96 -15.99
CA LEU A 262 -9.28 -12.97 -15.12
C LEU A 262 -9.67 -14.39 -14.66
N ASN A 263 -9.41 -15.36 -15.52
CA ASN A 263 -9.73 -16.78 -15.34
C ASN A 263 -8.48 -17.68 -15.41
N LYS A 264 -7.28 -17.12 -15.15
CA LYS A 264 -6.01 -17.86 -15.30
C LYS A 264 -5.96 -19.17 -14.52
N VAL A 265 -6.57 -19.21 -13.34
CA VAL A 265 -6.58 -20.40 -12.46
C VAL A 265 -7.14 -21.61 -13.19
N PHE A 266 -8.13 -21.44 -14.07
CA PHE A 266 -8.75 -22.55 -14.77
C PHE A 266 -7.94 -23.07 -15.96
N GLN A 267 -6.87 -22.37 -16.36
CA GLN A 267 -6.13 -22.63 -17.60
C GLN A 267 -4.96 -23.61 -17.40
N PRO A 268 -4.55 -24.36 -18.45
CA PRO A 268 -3.42 -25.28 -18.37
C PRO A 268 -2.10 -24.64 -17.91
N ARG A 269 -1.88 -23.35 -18.20
CA ARG A 269 -0.71 -22.61 -17.72
C ARG A 269 -0.62 -22.53 -16.20
N PHE A 270 -1.75 -22.44 -15.51
CA PHE A 270 -1.77 -22.41 -14.05
C PHE A 270 -1.51 -23.81 -13.45
N LEU A 271 -2.01 -24.88 -14.09
CA LEU A 271 -1.66 -26.26 -13.75
C LEU A 271 -0.14 -26.48 -13.84
N ALA A 272 0.51 -25.99 -14.89
CA ALA A 272 1.96 -26.01 -14.99
C ALA A 272 2.61 -25.25 -13.83
N ALA A 273 2.13 -24.03 -13.54
CA ALA A 273 2.66 -23.20 -12.45
C ALA A 273 2.61 -23.91 -11.10
N ILE A 274 1.44 -24.39 -10.69
CA ILE A 274 1.24 -25.03 -9.37
C ILE A 274 2.02 -26.34 -9.29
N ALA A 275 2.07 -27.12 -10.37
CA ALA A 275 2.75 -28.39 -10.38
C ALA A 275 4.25 -28.23 -10.13
N PHE A 276 4.87 -27.19 -10.69
CA PHE A 276 6.33 -26.99 -10.64
C PHE A 276 6.79 -25.87 -9.70
N SER A 277 5.87 -25.19 -9.01
CA SER A 277 6.18 -24.17 -8.01
C SER A 277 6.78 -24.76 -6.73
N ALA A 278 7.76 -24.04 -6.19
CA ALA A 278 8.32 -24.30 -4.87
C ALA A 278 7.47 -23.71 -3.72
N HIS A 279 6.54 -22.80 -4.04
CA HIS A 279 5.71 -22.11 -3.06
C HIS A 279 4.66 -23.03 -2.45
N SER A 280 4.56 -23.06 -1.13
CA SER A 280 3.60 -23.89 -0.40
C SER A 280 2.27 -23.18 -0.14
N GLN A 281 2.26 -21.85 -0.09
CA GLN A 281 1.08 -21.04 0.20
C GLN A 281 0.34 -20.66 -1.08
N TRP A 282 -0.99 -20.57 -1.01
CA TRP A 282 -1.84 -20.24 -2.16
C TRP A 282 -1.59 -18.82 -2.69
N ALA A 283 -1.45 -17.83 -1.79
CA ALA A 283 -1.25 -16.41 -2.14
C ALA A 283 0.06 -16.12 -2.90
N ASP A 284 1.04 -17.01 -2.83
CA ASP A 284 2.30 -16.89 -3.56
C ASP A 284 2.25 -17.54 -4.96
N LEU A 285 1.17 -18.30 -5.26
CA LEU A 285 0.97 -18.91 -6.58
C LEU A 285 0.45 -17.89 -7.59
N GLY A 286 0.68 -18.17 -8.88
CA GLY A 286 0.13 -17.33 -9.95
C GLY A 286 0.97 -16.11 -10.30
N ARG A 287 2.15 -15.92 -9.69
CA ARG A 287 3.12 -14.87 -10.05
C ARG A 287 3.88 -15.20 -11.36
N PRO A 288 4.40 -14.20 -12.09
CA PRO A 288 5.21 -14.44 -13.28
C PRO A 288 6.56 -15.06 -12.88
N GLU A 289 6.69 -16.37 -13.04
CA GLU A 289 7.91 -17.11 -12.70
C GLU A 289 8.37 -18.01 -13.84
N SER A 290 9.70 -18.12 -13.99
CA SER A 290 10.30 -19.13 -14.84
C SER A 290 10.23 -20.48 -14.14
N ILE A 291 9.49 -21.40 -14.75
CA ILE A 291 9.44 -22.77 -14.29
C ILE A 291 10.75 -23.46 -14.72
N ASN A 292 11.54 -23.95 -13.77
CA ASN A 292 12.68 -24.80 -14.10
C ASN A 292 12.18 -26.21 -14.42
N VAL A 293 11.93 -26.44 -15.70
CA VAL A 293 11.42 -27.71 -16.20
C VAL A 293 12.59 -28.62 -16.55
N LYS A 294 12.79 -29.67 -15.76
CA LYS A 294 13.51 -30.86 -16.23
C LYS A 294 12.59 -31.62 -17.18
N ASN A 295 13.12 -32.16 -18.27
CA ASN A 295 12.38 -32.91 -19.29
C ASN A 295 11.57 -34.05 -18.62
N ASN A 296 10.28 -33.79 -18.33
CA ASN A 296 9.41 -34.62 -17.50
C ASN A 296 8.13 -34.96 -18.27
N ASN A 297 7.59 -36.16 -18.03
CA ASN A 297 6.39 -36.62 -18.74
C ASN A 297 5.21 -35.68 -18.51
N LEU A 298 5.05 -35.13 -17.29
CA LEU A 298 4.02 -34.13 -17.02
C LEU A 298 4.12 -32.91 -17.94
N PHE A 299 5.31 -32.34 -18.11
CA PHE A 299 5.48 -31.12 -18.92
C PHE A 299 5.20 -31.40 -20.40
N LEU A 300 5.78 -32.48 -20.93
CA LEU A 300 5.52 -32.91 -22.31
C LEU A 300 4.03 -33.22 -22.53
N GLY A 301 3.36 -33.81 -21.53
CA GLY A 301 1.93 -34.08 -21.58
C GLY A 301 1.09 -32.81 -21.64
N LEU A 302 1.47 -31.78 -20.88
CA LEU A 302 0.83 -30.46 -20.94
C LEU A 302 1.07 -29.75 -22.28
N ASP A 303 2.26 -29.89 -22.86
CA ASP A 303 2.54 -29.38 -24.21
C ASP A 303 1.71 -30.10 -25.28
N CYS A 304 1.58 -31.43 -25.19
CA CYS A 304 0.69 -32.20 -26.08
C CYS A 304 -0.78 -31.77 -25.92
N LEU A 305 -1.26 -31.57 -24.68
CA LEU A 305 -2.61 -31.06 -24.41
C LEU A 305 -2.81 -29.67 -25.03
N ARG A 306 -1.83 -28.77 -24.86
CA ARG A 306 -1.86 -27.42 -25.42
C ARG A 306 -2.11 -27.41 -26.92
N VAL A 307 -1.52 -28.33 -27.68
CA VAL A 307 -1.70 -28.44 -29.14
C VAL A 307 -2.76 -29.44 -29.57
N GLY A 308 -3.56 -29.99 -28.65
CA GLY A 308 -4.67 -30.91 -28.96
C GLY A 308 -4.26 -32.36 -29.26
N GLN A 309 -3.02 -32.76 -28.96
CA GLN A 309 -2.53 -34.14 -29.10
C GLN A 309 -2.97 -35.02 -27.91
N TYR A 310 -4.28 -35.21 -27.75
CA TYR A 310 -4.88 -35.85 -26.58
C TYR A 310 -4.37 -37.26 -26.30
N HIS A 311 -4.21 -38.09 -27.34
CA HIS A 311 -3.72 -39.46 -27.18
C HIS A 311 -2.33 -39.47 -26.54
N ARG A 312 -1.40 -38.69 -27.11
CA ARG A 312 -0.03 -38.59 -26.61
C ARG A 312 0.04 -37.95 -25.23
N ALA A 313 -0.76 -36.92 -24.98
CA ALA A 313 -0.88 -36.30 -23.67
C ALA A 313 -1.31 -37.32 -22.60
N ASN A 314 -2.34 -38.13 -22.89
CA ASN A 314 -2.83 -39.14 -21.97
C ASN A 314 -1.79 -40.24 -21.68
N GLU A 315 -1.04 -40.71 -22.69
CA GLU A 315 0.07 -41.65 -22.48
C GLU A 315 1.13 -41.08 -21.52
N LEU A 316 1.50 -39.81 -21.71
CA LEU A 316 2.50 -39.12 -20.88
C LEU A 316 1.99 -38.91 -19.45
N PHE A 317 0.73 -38.55 -19.26
CA PHE A 317 0.13 -38.45 -17.93
C PHE A 317 0.07 -39.81 -17.22
N ILE A 318 -0.32 -40.88 -17.90
CA ILE A 318 -0.30 -42.24 -17.35
C ILE A 318 1.13 -42.65 -16.95
N ALA A 319 2.12 -42.32 -17.78
CA ALA A 319 3.53 -42.60 -17.49
C ALA A 319 4.04 -41.79 -16.30
N GLU A 320 3.64 -40.53 -16.15
CA GLU A 320 3.94 -39.70 -14.96
C GLU A 320 3.35 -40.31 -13.69
N SER A 321 2.07 -40.74 -13.74
CA SER A 321 1.37 -41.37 -12.61
C SER A 321 2.06 -42.65 -12.12
N ARG A 322 2.66 -43.42 -13.03
CA ARG A 322 3.35 -44.69 -12.70
C ARG A 322 4.79 -44.50 -12.25
N ARG A 323 5.35 -43.30 -12.39
CA ARG A 323 6.76 -43.03 -12.09
C ARG A 323 6.99 -42.95 -10.57
N PRO A 324 8.08 -43.53 -10.03
CA PRO A 324 8.48 -43.29 -8.65
C PRO A 324 8.74 -41.80 -8.41
N ARG A 325 8.09 -41.21 -7.39
CA ARG A 325 8.07 -39.74 -7.13
C ARG A 325 7.52 -38.90 -8.30
N GLY A 326 6.71 -39.52 -9.17
CA GLY A 326 5.96 -38.83 -10.20
C GLY A 326 4.91 -37.90 -9.61
N LYS A 327 4.49 -36.92 -10.41
CA LYS A 327 3.47 -35.93 -10.04
C LYS A 327 2.07 -36.43 -10.38
N GLU A 328 1.69 -37.56 -9.79
CA GLU A 328 0.43 -38.28 -10.11
C GLU A 328 -0.80 -37.38 -9.99
N LEU A 329 -0.91 -36.59 -8.92
CA LEU A 329 -2.01 -35.64 -8.70
C LEU A 329 -2.22 -34.72 -9.92
N TYR A 330 -1.15 -34.04 -10.37
CA TYR A 330 -1.21 -33.08 -11.46
C TYR A 330 -1.41 -33.76 -12.82
N ALA A 331 -0.90 -34.99 -13.00
CA ALA A 331 -1.17 -35.81 -14.17
C ALA A 331 -2.67 -36.18 -14.27
N THR A 332 -3.31 -36.51 -13.14
CA THR A 332 -4.75 -36.77 -13.08
C THR A 332 -5.57 -35.53 -13.42
N ILE A 333 -5.17 -34.34 -12.97
CA ILE A 333 -5.80 -33.07 -13.39
C ILE A 333 -5.60 -32.84 -14.90
N GLY A 334 -4.42 -33.13 -15.44
CA GLY A 334 -4.17 -33.08 -16.89
C GLY A 334 -5.11 -33.98 -17.69
N ARG A 335 -5.43 -35.17 -17.18
CA ARG A 335 -6.44 -36.07 -17.78
C ARG A 335 -7.86 -35.52 -17.67
N ALA A 336 -8.19 -34.82 -16.59
CA ALA A 336 -9.47 -34.11 -16.47
C ALA A 336 -9.61 -33.04 -17.57
N PHE A 337 -8.54 -32.30 -17.88
CA PHE A 337 -8.55 -31.34 -19.00
C PHE A 337 -8.67 -32.01 -20.38
N ILE A 338 -8.05 -33.18 -20.60
CA ILE A 338 -8.30 -33.95 -21.83
C ILE A 338 -9.79 -34.31 -21.94
N SER A 339 -10.39 -34.81 -20.87
CA SER A 339 -11.82 -35.15 -20.85
C SER A 339 -12.70 -33.93 -21.12
N LEU A 340 -12.38 -32.78 -20.51
CA LEU A 340 -13.05 -31.50 -20.76
C LEU A 340 -13.01 -31.11 -22.25
N GLU A 341 -11.83 -31.10 -22.86
CA GLU A 341 -11.67 -30.68 -24.27
C GLU A 341 -12.33 -31.67 -25.25
N GLN A 342 -12.62 -32.89 -24.80
CA GLN A 342 -13.37 -33.92 -25.54
C GLN A 342 -14.86 -33.96 -25.19
N ASN A 343 -15.38 -32.98 -24.43
CA ASN A 343 -16.76 -32.90 -23.94
C ASN A 343 -17.21 -34.13 -23.11
N ARG A 344 -16.27 -34.82 -22.47
CA ARG A 344 -16.52 -35.94 -21.55
C ARG A 344 -16.64 -35.43 -20.12
N HIS A 345 -17.73 -34.74 -19.82
CA HIS A 345 -17.93 -34.03 -18.54
C HIS A 345 -17.95 -34.97 -17.32
N GLN A 346 -18.54 -36.17 -17.44
CA GLN A 346 -18.55 -37.16 -16.36
C GLN A 346 -17.14 -37.68 -16.04
N ASP A 347 -16.33 -37.96 -17.08
CA ASP A 347 -14.94 -38.36 -16.89
C ASP A 347 -14.12 -37.24 -16.23
N MET A 348 -14.40 -35.98 -16.60
CA MET A 348 -13.75 -34.83 -15.98
C MET A 348 -14.05 -34.74 -14.48
N GLU A 349 -15.33 -34.82 -14.09
CA GLU A 349 -15.76 -34.84 -12.67
C GLU A 349 -15.05 -35.98 -11.91
N TYR A 350 -15.09 -37.19 -12.47
CA TYR A 350 -14.42 -38.37 -11.90
C TYR A 350 -12.91 -38.14 -11.65
N TYR A 351 -12.19 -37.59 -12.64
CA TYR A 351 -10.76 -37.33 -12.47
C TYR A 351 -10.49 -36.23 -11.44
N LEU A 352 -11.30 -35.18 -11.38
CA LEU A 352 -11.15 -34.10 -10.38
C LEU A 352 -11.43 -34.61 -8.96
N GLU A 353 -12.48 -35.40 -8.76
CA GLU A 353 -12.78 -36.01 -7.47
C GLU A 353 -11.71 -37.03 -7.04
N SER A 354 -11.20 -37.81 -8.00
CA SER A 354 -10.08 -38.72 -7.75
C SER A 354 -8.83 -37.95 -7.35
N ALA A 355 -8.51 -36.86 -8.03
CA ALA A 355 -7.39 -35.99 -7.68
C ALA A 355 -7.59 -35.35 -6.29
N LEU A 356 -8.82 -34.97 -5.93
CA LEU A 356 -9.11 -34.39 -4.61
C LEU A 356 -8.80 -35.37 -3.47
N LYS A 357 -9.09 -36.67 -3.66
CA LYS A 357 -8.73 -37.73 -2.70
C LYS A 357 -7.22 -37.90 -2.53
N MET A 358 -6.44 -37.51 -3.54
CA MET A 358 -4.97 -37.55 -3.52
C MET A 358 -4.34 -36.27 -2.95
N ALA A 359 -5.11 -35.19 -2.80
CA ALA A 359 -4.60 -33.88 -2.41
C ALA A 359 -4.21 -33.85 -0.93
N ILE A 360 -2.90 -33.74 -0.68
CA ILE A 360 -2.33 -33.67 0.67
C ILE A 360 -2.29 -32.23 1.17
N SER A 361 -1.88 -31.29 0.33
CA SER A 361 -1.67 -29.90 0.71
C SER A 361 -2.92 -29.03 0.52
N ASN A 362 -3.04 -27.95 1.29
CA ASN A 362 -4.14 -26.99 1.15
C ASN A 362 -4.15 -26.34 -0.24
N ARG A 363 -2.99 -25.97 -0.80
CA ARG A 363 -2.93 -25.39 -2.16
C ARG A 363 -3.54 -26.31 -3.23
N ASP A 364 -3.34 -27.62 -3.09
CA ASP A 364 -3.87 -28.60 -4.03
C ASP A 364 -5.39 -28.75 -3.88
N ARG A 365 -5.89 -28.78 -2.63
CA ARG A 365 -7.33 -28.81 -2.34
C ARG A 365 -8.04 -27.56 -2.84
N ILE A 366 -7.46 -26.37 -2.60
CA ILE A 366 -7.98 -25.10 -3.12
C ILE A 366 -8.08 -25.19 -4.63
N TYR A 367 -7.01 -25.60 -5.31
CA TYR A 367 -7.01 -25.68 -6.77
C TYR A 367 -8.12 -26.59 -7.32
N LEU A 368 -8.26 -27.78 -6.74
CA LEU A 368 -9.25 -28.77 -7.16
C LEU A 368 -10.68 -28.31 -6.90
N TYR A 369 -10.94 -27.69 -5.75
CA TYR A 369 -12.25 -27.13 -5.47
C TYR A 369 -12.59 -25.98 -6.41
N LEU A 370 -11.65 -25.10 -6.77
CA LEU A 370 -11.88 -24.07 -7.78
C LEU A 370 -12.22 -24.67 -9.15
N LEU A 371 -11.49 -25.71 -9.58
CA LEU A 371 -11.79 -26.44 -10.83
C LEU A 371 -13.18 -27.10 -10.79
N LEU A 372 -13.55 -27.72 -9.67
CA LEU A 372 -14.87 -28.31 -9.45
C LEU A 372 -15.97 -27.25 -9.47
N THR A 373 -15.78 -26.10 -8.81
CA THR A 373 -16.73 -24.97 -8.86
C THR A 373 -16.98 -24.55 -10.31
N ARG A 374 -15.92 -24.37 -11.11
CA ARG A 374 -16.07 -23.99 -12.53
C ARG A 374 -16.78 -25.08 -13.33
N HIS A 375 -16.50 -26.35 -13.04
CA HIS A 375 -17.17 -27.49 -13.68
C HIS A 375 -18.67 -27.50 -13.36
N TYR A 376 -19.04 -27.41 -12.08
CA TYR A 376 -20.44 -27.40 -11.65
C TYR A 376 -21.22 -26.19 -12.17
N ARG A 377 -20.56 -25.01 -12.27
CA ARG A 377 -21.17 -23.85 -12.95
C ARG A 377 -21.47 -24.15 -14.43
N LEU A 378 -20.56 -24.79 -15.16
CA LEU A 378 -20.76 -25.17 -16.56
C LEU A 378 -21.88 -26.22 -16.74
N MET A 379 -22.07 -27.07 -15.73
CA MET A 379 -23.12 -28.09 -15.70
C MET A 379 -24.46 -27.57 -15.13
N GLU A 380 -24.55 -26.27 -14.80
CA GLU A 380 -25.75 -25.65 -14.24
C GLU A 380 -26.18 -26.27 -12.90
N GLU A 381 -25.21 -26.68 -12.08
CA GLU A 381 -25.39 -27.26 -10.73
C GLU A 381 -24.92 -26.26 -9.65
N PRO A 382 -25.67 -25.17 -9.37
CA PRO A 382 -25.19 -24.07 -8.54
C PRO A 382 -24.94 -24.47 -7.08
N TRP A 383 -25.69 -25.45 -6.55
CA TRP A 383 -25.53 -25.89 -5.17
C TRP A 383 -24.18 -26.57 -4.94
N LYS A 384 -23.74 -27.47 -5.85
CA LYS A 384 -22.41 -28.10 -5.80
C LYS A 384 -21.30 -27.08 -5.96
N ALA A 385 -21.52 -26.09 -6.84
CA ALA A 385 -20.57 -25.01 -7.06
C ALA A 385 -20.32 -24.20 -5.77
N SER A 386 -21.39 -23.85 -5.04
CA SER A 386 -21.27 -23.20 -3.72
C SER A 386 -20.60 -24.10 -2.69
N GLN A 387 -21.04 -25.36 -2.58
CA GLN A 387 -20.47 -26.28 -1.61
C GLN A 387 -18.95 -26.45 -1.80
N ALA A 388 -18.47 -26.51 -3.04
CA ALA A 388 -17.05 -26.57 -3.34
C ALA A 388 -16.29 -25.32 -2.85
N LEU A 389 -16.88 -24.12 -2.96
CA LEU A 389 -16.27 -22.89 -2.43
C LEU A 389 -16.31 -22.84 -0.90
N ASP A 390 -17.42 -23.24 -0.29
CA ASP A 390 -17.57 -23.26 1.17
C ASP A 390 -16.57 -24.23 1.81
N ASN A 391 -16.27 -25.34 1.12
CA ASN A 391 -15.22 -26.27 1.52
C ASN A 391 -13.83 -25.61 1.55
N ILE A 392 -13.52 -24.69 0.62
CA ILE A 392 -12.27 -23.92 0.66
C ILE A 392 -12.27 -23.03 1.90
N LEU A 393 -13.32 -22.22 2.07
CA LEU A 393 -13.41 -21.20 3.11
C LEU A 393 -13.47 -21.78 4.53
N THR A 394 -13.77 -23.07 4.67
CA THR A 394 -13.70 -23.78 5.95
C THR A 394 -12.28 -23.85 6.50
N PHE A 395 -11.27 -24.02 5.63
CA PHE A 395 -9.87 -24.14 6.05
C PHE A 395 -8.98 -22.97 5.60
N GLU A 396 -9.40 -22.18 4.62
CA GLU A 396 -8.71 -20.97 4.14
C GLU A 396 -9.72 -19.84 3.94
N ARG A 397 -10.02 -19.12 5.03
CA ARG A 397 -11.09 -18.10 5.08
C ARG A 397 -10.85 -16.92 4.16
N ASP A 398 -9.58 -16.56 3.98
CA ASP A 398 -9.16 -15.35 3.25
C ASP A 398 -8.73 -15.68 1.81
N CYS A 399 -9.24 -16.79 1.25
CA CYS A 399 -8.96 -17.18 -0.13
C CYS A 399 -9.69 -16.25 -1.12
N LEU A 400 -8.98 -15.21 -1.57
CA LEU A 400 -9.51 -14.15 -2.44
C LEU A 400 -10.14 -14.69 -3.73
N GLU A 401 -9.58 -15.73 -4.36
CA GLU A 401 -10.20 -16.37 -5.52
C GLU A 401 -11.55 -17.02 -5.19
N ALA A 402 -11.66 -17.68 -4.04
CA ALA A 402 -12.91 -18.32 -3.63
C ALA A 402 -13.98 -17.27 -3.30
N LEU A 403 -13.61 -16.22 -2.57
CA LEU A 403 -14.49 -15.09 -2.26
C LEU A 403 -15.00 -14.39 -3.54
N TYR A 404 -14.12 -14.19 -4.53
CA TYR A 404 -14.54 -13.61 -5.80
C TYR A 404 -15.47 -14.53 -6.61
N LEU A 405 -15.26 -15.85 -6.57
CA LEU A 405 -16.20 -16.78 -7.22
C LEU A 405 -17.54 -16.84 -6.47
N GLN A 406 -17.59 -16.62 -5.16
CA GLN A 406 -18.85 -16.46 -4.44
C GLN A 406 -19.61 -15.23 -4.91
N VAL A 407 -18.92 -14.12 -5.19
CA VAL A 407 -19.53 -12.93 -5.83
C VAL A 407 -20.17 -13.31 -7.17
N GLN A 408 -19.44 -14.01 -8.04
CA GLN A 408 -19.98 -14.43 -9.33
C GLN A 408 -21.23 -15.34 -9.18
N LEU A 409 -21.19 -16.31 -8.25
CA LEU A 409 -22.35 -17.15 -7.95
C LEU A 409 -23.53 -16.37 -7.36
N ALA A 410 -23.26 -15.35 -6.54
CA ALA A 410 -24.31 -14.48 -6.02
C ALA A 410 -24.98 -13.68 -7.14
N VAL A 411 -24.22 -13.20 -8.13
CA VAL A 411 -24.75 -12.56 -9.34
C VAL A 411 -25.61 -13.54 -10.14
N ASP A 412 -25.13 -14.75 -10.40
CA ASP A 412 -25.88 -15.80 -11.11
C ASP A 412 -27.23 -16.11 -10.45
N ARG A 413 -27.31 -15.96 -9.12
CA ARG A 413 -28.52 -16.22 -8.32
C ARG A 413 -29.40 -14.98 -8.09
N GLY A 414 -29.01 -13.82 -8.59
CA GLY A 414 -29.72 -12.56 -8.35
C GLY A 414 -29.58 -12.01 -6.93
N LEU A 415 -28.61 -12.49 -6.14
CA LEU A 415 -28.29 -12.00 -4.80
C LEU A 415 -27.42 -10.73 -4.87
N VAL A 416 -27.99 -9.66 -5.45
CA VAL A 416 -27.27 -8.43 -5.81
C VAL A 416 -26.57 -7.79 -4.61
N SER A 417 -27.24 -7.65 -3.46
CA SER A 417 -26.66 -7.01 -2.28
C SER A 417 -25.39 -7.71 -1.78
N GLN A 418 -25.43 -9.05 -1.70
CA GLN A 418 -24.29 -9.88 -1.28
C GLN A 418 -23.13 -9.76 -2.30
N ALA A 419 -23.45 -9.78 -3.59
CA ALA A 419 -22.45 -9.61 -4.63
C ALA A 419 -21.76 -8.25 -4.54
N LEU A 420 -22.52 -7.16 -4.35
CA LEU A 420 -21.97 -5.81 -4.25
C LEU A 420 -21.13 -5.58 -2.99
N GLU A 421 -21.52 -6.17 -1.86
CA GLU A 421 -20.71 -6.15 -0.64
C GLU A 421 -19.38 -6.87 -0.85
N GLY A 422 -19.40 -8.07 -1.45
CA GLY A 422 -18.19 -8.82 -1.77
C GLY A 422 -17.28 -8.10 -2.78
N VAL A 423 -17.83 -7.47 -3.83
CA VAL A 423 -17.05 -6.64 -4.76
C VAL A 423 -16.38 -5.49 -4.03
N ARG A 424 -17.10 -4.78 -3.16
CA ARG A 424 -16.55 -3.65 -2.41
C ARG A 424 -15.39 -4.08 -1.53
N ALA A 425 -15.55 -5.14 -0.75
CA ALA A 425 -14.50 -5.67 0.13
C ALA A 425 -13.24 -6.04 -0.67
N LEU A 426 -13.37 -6.79 -1.76
CA LEU A 426 -12.23 -7.25 -2.56
C LEU A 426 -11.51 -6.09 -3.27
N VAL A 427 -12.24 -5.10 -3.78
CA VAL A 427 -11.67 -3.92 -4.44
C VAL A 427 -10.93 -3.01 -3.45
N GLU A 428 -11.36 -2.98 -2.19
CA GLU A 428 -10.70 -2.24 -1.11
C GLU A 428 -9.44 -2.95 -0.61
N GLU A 429 -9.47 -4.28 -0.50
CA GLU A 429 -8.38 -5.09 0.06
C GLU A 429 -7.21 -5.29 -0.92
N GLU A 430 -7.48 -5.63 -2.18
CA GLU A 430 -6.41 -5.95 -3.13
C GLU A 430 -6.64 -5.29 -4.50
N ARG A 431 -5.62 -4.60 -4.98
CA ARG A 431 -5.72 -3.70 -6.14
C ARG A 431 -6.06 -4.39 -7.46
N THR A 432 -5.62 -5.62 -7.69
CA THR A 432 -5.93 -6.37 -8.92
C THR A 432 -7.41 -6.69 -9.05
N PHE A 433 -8.15 -6.80 -7.95
CA PHE A 433 -9.61 -6.98 -7.99
C PHE A 433 -10.36 -5.75 -8.48
N PHE A 434 -9.78 -4.54 -8.40
CA PHE A 434 -10.31 -3.36 -9.08
C PHE A 434 -10.40 -3.62 -10.60
N ILE A 435 -9.30 -4.08 -11.21
CA ILE A 435 -9.26 -4.33 -12.66
C ILE A 435 -10.07 -5.58 -13.00
N ARG A 436 -10.04 -6.61 -12.13
CA ARG A 436 -10.84 -7.81 -12.33
C ARG A 436 -12.33 -7.48 -12.39
N ALA A 437 -12.86 -6.80 -11.38
CA ALA A 437 -14.27 -6.41 -11.33
C ALA A 437 -14.66 -5.44 -12.46
N LEU A 438 -13.75 -4.55 -12.86
CA LEU A 438 -13.98 -3.64 -13.99
C LEU A 438 -14.21 -4.40 -15.30
N MET A 439 -13.39 -5.42 -15.59
CA MET A 439 -13.36 -6.13 -16.88
C MET A 439 -14.24 -7.38 -16.94
N ASP A 440 -14.63 -7.95 -15.80
CA ASP A 440 -15.25 -9.28 -15.73
C ASP A 440 -16.65 -9.36 -16.38
N PRO A 441 -16.84 -10.14 -17.45
CA PRO A 441 -18.14 -10.33 -18.09
C PRO A 441 -19.24 -10.91 -17.20
N GLU A 442 -18.87 -11.67 -16.17
CA GLU A 442 -19.83 -12.30 -15.25
C GLU A 442 -20.58 -11.23 -14.41
N LEU A 443 -20.06 -10.00 -14.33
CA LEU A 443 -20.68 -8.88 -13.59
C LEU A 443 -21.57 -7.97 -14.46
N VAL A 444 -21.85 -8.33 -15.71
CA VAL A 444 -22.76 -7.55 -16.59
C VAL A 444 -24.15 -7.32 -15.97
N PRO A 445 -24.81 -8.29 -15.30
CA PRO A 445 -26.16 -8.09 -14.75
C PRO A 445 -26.26 -6.95 -13.72
N ILE A 446 -25.16 -6.65 -13.03
CA ILE A 446 -25.06 -5.62 -11.97
C ILE A 446 -24.04 -4.53 -12.34
N GLN A 447 -23.84 -4.30 -13.64
CA GLN A 447 -22.75 -3.45 -14.13
C GLN A 447 -22.78 -2.03 -13.57
N GLY A 448 -23.98 -1.41 -13.50
CA GLY A 448 -24.10 -0.02 -13.06
C GLY A 448 -23.60 0.16 -11.63
N GLU A 449 -24.02 -0.72 -10.74
CA GLU A 449 -23.68 -0.70 -9.32
C GLU A 449 -22.20 -1.04 -9.08
N VAL A 450 -21.66 -2.01 -9.83
CA VAL A 450 -20.22 -2.32 -9.80
C VAL A 450 -19.40 -1.11 -10.26
N GLU A 451 -19.80 -0.44 -11.33
CA GLU A 451 -19.10 0.75 -11.81
C GLU A 451 -19.17 1.92 -10.82
N GLU A 452 -20.26 2.08 -10.06
CA GLU A 452 -20.32 3.07 -8.98
C GLU A 452 -19.33 2.75 -7.85
N ILE A 453 -19.18 1.48 -7.46
CA ILE A 453 -18.14 1.05 -6.50
C ILE A 453 -16.75 1.41 -7.03
N ILE A 454 -16.47 1.09 -8.29
CA ILE A 454 -15.19 1.38 -8.95
C ILE A 454 -14.93 2.90 -9.02
N ARG A 455 -15.91 3.71 -9.42
CA ARG A 455 -15.78 5.18 -9.44
C ARG A 455 -15.53 5.74 -8.04
N ALA A 456 -16.28 5.27 -7.05
CA ALA A 456 -16.11 5.70 -5.67
C ALA A 456 -14.68 5.40 -5.19
N ARG A 457 -14.20 4.17 -5.43
CA ARG A 457 -12.82 3.78 -5.09
C ARG A 457 -11.79 4.63 -5.82
N LEU A 458 -11.95 4.86 -7.11
CA LEU A 458 -11.04 5.67 -7.91
C LEU A 458 -10.96 7.12 -7.39
N ARG A 459 -12.10 7.73 -7.05
CA ARG A 459 -12.16 9.09 -6.46
C ARG A 459 -11.46 9.16 -5.10
N VAL A 460 -11.69 8.19 -4.23
CA VAL A 460 -11.03 8.10 -2.92
C VAL A 460 -9.51 7.98 -3.10
N GLN A 461 -9.07 7.09 -3.98
CA GLN A 461 -7.65 6.87 -4.23
C GLN A 461 -6.98 8.09 -4.89
N ALA A 462 -7.66 8.76 -5.82
CA ALA A 462 -7.17 9.99 -6.45
C ALA A 462 -6.95 11.10 -5.42
N ARG A 463 -7.92 11.29 -4.51
CA ARG A 463 -7.82 12.26 -3.42
C ARG A 463 -6.68 11.92 -2.46
N GLU A 464 -6.54 10.65 -2.07
CA GLU A 464 -5.42 10.24 -1.21
C GLU A 464 -4.07 10.49 -1.91
N ALA A 465 -3.94 10.14 -3.19
CA ALA A 465 -2.71 10.38 -3.95
C ALA A 465 -2.37 11.88 -4.02
N GLU A 466 -3.37 12.74 -4.28
CA GLU A 466 -3.19 14.20 -4.32
C GLU A 466 -2.77 14.76 -2.95
N GLU A 467 -3.46 14.41 -1.87
CA GLU A 467 -3.15 14.87 -0.52
C GLU A 467 -1.73 14.44 -0.09
N ARG A 468 -1.35 13.18 -0.38
CA ARG A 468 -0.02 12.65 -0.05
C ARG A 468 1.08 13.27 -0.89
N LEU A 469 0.84 13.49 -2.18
CA LEU A 469 1.80 14.15 -3.05
C LEU A 469 2.01 15.62 -2.64
N ALA A 470 0.93 16.34 -2.31
CA ALA A 470 1.02 17.70 -1.79
C ALA A 470 1.85 17.76 -0.50
N GLN A 471 1.64 16.82 0.43
CA GLN A 471 2.45 16.69 1.63
C GLN A 471 3.93 16.43 1.29
N ALA A 472 4.21 15.50 0.37
CA ALA A 472 5.57 15.17 -0.04
C ALA A 472 6.29 16.35 -0.67
N ARG A 473 5.60 17.18 -1.48
CA ARG A 473 6.15 18.42 -2.04
C ARG A 473 6.62 19.37 -0.96
N VAL A 474 5.74 19.71 -0.03
CA VAL A 474 6.06 20.62 1.09
C VAL A 474 7.23 20.08 1.90
N THR A 475 7.22 18.80 2.26
CA THR A 475 8.33 18.21 3.01
C THR A 475 9.64 18.21 2.23
N CYS A 476 9.63 17.98 0.91
CA CYS A 476 10.84 18.04 0.09
C CYS A 476 11.38 19.47 -0.06
N GLU A 477 10.50 20.47 -0.19
CA GLU A 477 10.90 21.89 -0.19
C GLU A 477 11.53 22.28 1.15
N GLU A 478 10.97 21.82 2.27
CA GLU A 478 11.55 22.06 3.59
C GLU A 478 12.95 21.45 3.72
N MET A 479 13.22 20.30 3.09
CA MET A 479 14.54 19.65 3.12
C MET A 479 15.66 20.49 2.51
N GLU A 480 15.36 21.50 1.69
CA GLU A 480 16.36 22.45 1.18
C GLU A 480 16.98 23.30 2.30
N LEU A 481 16.27 23.49 3.41
CA LEU A 481 16.80 24.19 4.59
C LEU A 481 17.64 23.27 5.49
N TRP A 482 17.41 21.96 5.40
CA TRP A 482 18.10 20.94 6.21
C TRP A 482 19.37 20.40 5.54
N LEU A 483 19.39 20.38 4.20
CA LEU A 483 20.50 19.87 3.41
C LEU A 483 21.26 21.03 2.75
N GLU A 484 22.51 20.78 2.37
CA GLU A 484 23.26 21.72 1.55
C GLU A 484 22.81 21.63 0.09
N GLU A 485 22.96 22.71 -0.67
CA GLU A 485 22.52 22.81 -2.06
C GLU A 485 23.19 21.75 -2.98
N ASN A 486 24.41 21.34 -2.64
CA ASN A 486 25.18 20.30 -3.34
C ASN A 486 25.08 18.90 -2.70
N ASP A 487 24.24 18.71 -1.69
CA ASP A 487 24.09 17.41 -1.03
C ASP A 487 23.50 16.37 -2.02
N PRO A 488 24.15 15.21 -2.24
CA PRO A 488 23.64 14.19 -3.16
C PRO A 488 22.25 13.68 -2.76
N GLY A 489 21.91 13.71 -1.46
CA GLY A 489 20.60 13.36 -0.94
C GLY A 489 19.49 14.27 -1.46
N LEU A 490 19.75 15.58 -1.59
CA LEU A 490 18.77 16.53 -2.12
C LEU A 490 18.49 16.29 -3.61
N LYS A 491 19.53 15.93 -4.39
CA LYS A 491 19.38 15.55 -5.80
C LYS A 491 18.51 14.30 -5.96
N THR A 492 18.74 13.29 -5.12
CA THR A 492 17.93 12.05 -5.12
C THR A 492 16.48 12.37 -4.74
N LEU A 493 16.23 13.14 -3.68
CA LEU A 493 14.89 13.54 -3.26
C LEU A 493 14.12 14.27 -4.37
N ARG A 494 14.75 15.24 -5.04
CA ARG A 494 14.14 15.94 -6.19
C ARG A 494 13.86 15.01 -7.37
N GLY A 495 14.76 14.06 -7.64
CA GLY A 495 14.57 13.05 -8.68
C GLY A 495 13.39 12.12 -8.37
N ASP A 496 13.31 11.62 -7.14
CA ASP A 496 12.22 10.76 -6.68
C ASP A 496 10.88 11.50 -6.73
N LEU A 497 10.82 12.75 -6.27
CA LEU A 497 9.62 13.59 -6.34
C LEU A 497 9.17 13.78 -7.80
N ALA A 498 10.09 14.13 -8.71
CA ALA A 498 9.76 14.33 -10.13
C ALA A 498 9.21 13.04 -10.79
N ILE A 499 9.72 11.87 -10.40
CA ILE A 499 9.19 10.57 -10.88
C ILE A 499 7.75 10.37 -10.38
N ILE A 500 7.48 10.65 -9.10
CA ILE A 500 6.14 10.52 -8.51
C ILE A 500 5.16 11.48 -9.19
N GLU A 501 5.56 12.73 -9.43
CA GLU A 501 4.75 13.73 -10.12
C GLU A 501 4.44 13.34 -11.56
N GLY A 502 5.42 12.82 -12.29
CA GLY A 502 5.22 12.30 -13.64
C GLY A 502 4.25 11.13 -13.67
N GLN A 503 4.29 10.26 -12.66
CA GLN A 503 3.39 9.10 -12.54
C GLN A 503 1.96 9.53 -12.19
N ALA A 504 1.78 10.54 -11.33
CA ALA A 504 0.45 11.06 -10.96
C ALA A 504 -0.36 11.57 -12.17
N GLY A 505 0.31 12.03 -13.23
CA GLY A 505 -0.33 12.46 -14.47
C GLY A 505 -0.95 11.35 -15.32
N GLN A 506 -0.60 10.07 -15.09
CA GLN A 506 -1.11 8.95 -15.91
C GLN A 506 -2.53 8.53 -15.53
N GLN A 507 -3.00 8.85 -14.32
CA GLN A 507 -4.38 8.59 -13.84
C GLN A 507 -4.85 7.12 -13.88
N GLY A 508 -3.95 6.14 -14.05
CA GLY A 508 -4.25 4.73 -13.81
C GLY A 508 -4.52 4.46 -12.33
N TYR A 509 -5.39 3.52 -11.99
CA TYR A 509 -5.68 3.19 -10.58
C TYR A 509 -4.41 2.74 -9.84
N PHE A 510 -3.53 1.96 -10.47
CA PHE A 510 -2.28 1.52 -9.86
C PHE A 510 -1.28 2.66 -9.75
N ASP A 511 -1.28 3.63 -10.68
CA ASP A 511 -0.47 4.84 -10.54
C ASP A 511 -0.88 5.64 -9.31
N LEU A 512 -2.17 5.80 -9.07
CA LEU A 512 -2.66 6.53 -7.90
C LEU A 512 -2.33 5.82 -6.58
N VAL A 513 -2.39 4.48 -6.56
CA VAL A 513 -1.94 3.68 -5.40
C VAL A 513 -0.44 3.87 -5.16
N ASP A 514 0.37 3.68 -6.21
CA ASP A 514 1.83 3.79 -6.13
C ASP A 514 2.26 5.22 -5.74
N VAL A 515 1.59 6.26 -6.26
CA VAL A 515 1.85 7.68 -5.91
C VAL A 515 1.58 7.93 -4.44
N ALA A 516 0.45 7.46 -3.90
CA ALA A 516 0.13 7.62 -2.49
C ALA A 516 1.15 6.92 -1.58
N GLU A 517 1.54 5.69 -1.92
CA GLU A 517 2.52 4.91 -1.15
C GLU A 517 3.91 5.54 -1.22
N ARG A 518 4.42 5.83 -2.43
CA ARG A 518 5.76 6.41 -2.62
C ARG A 518 5.87 7.80 -2.01
N SER A 519 4.84 8.63 -2.11
CA SER A 519 4.81 9.95 -1.46
C SER A 519 4.92 9.81 0.06
N ARG A 520 4.20 8.85 0.65
CA ARG A 520 4.28 8.54 2.09
C ARG A 520 5.68 8.07 2.48
N SER A 521 6.27 7.15 1.73
CA SER A 521 7.63 6.67 1.96
C SER A 521 8.67 7.80 1.85
N LEU A 522 8.50 8.72 0.89
CA LEU A 522 9.37 9.88 0.71
C LEU A 522 9.32 10.81 1.94
N VAL A 523 8.11 11.12 2.45
CA VAL A 523 7.93 11.91 3.68
C VAL A 523 8.61 11.25 4.89
N ILE A 524 8.41 9.93 5.07
CA ILE A 524 9.06 9.17 6.16
C ILE A 524 10.59 9.24 6.03
N ASN A 525 11.13 9.08 4.83
CA ASN A 525 12.57 9.18 4.57
C ASN A 525 13.10 10.59 4.88
N CYS A 526 12.35 11.65 4.55
CA CYS A 526 12.71 13.03 4.89
C CYS A 526 12.77 13.22 6.41
N HIS A 527 11.75 12.79 7.16
CA HIS A 527 11.75 12.88 8.63
C HIS A 527 12.90 12.11 9.27
N ARG A 528 13.18 10.88 8.82
CA ARG A 528 14.35 10.13 9.29
C ARG A 528 15.66 10.86 9.00
N THR A 529 15.75 11.53 7.86
CA THR A 529 16.92 12.36 7.52
C THR A 529 17.03 13.57 8.44
N GLN A 530 15.91 14.25 8.75
CA GLN A 530 15.88 15.36 9.69
C GLN A 530 16.35 14.94 11.08
N GLU A 531 15.84 13.82 11.61
CA GLU A 531 16.27 13.27 12.90
C GLU A 531 17.77 12.99 12.94
N ALA A 532 18.31 12.31 11.92
CA ALA A 532 19.74 12.06 11.82
C ALA A 532 20.58 13.35 11.78
N ARG A 533 20.07 14.42 11.16
CA ARG A 533 20.73 15.74 11.14
C ARG A 533 20.65 16.44 12.48
N LEU A 534 19.57 16.28 13.24
CA LEU A 534 19.43 16.79 14.59
C LEU A 534 20.39 16.09 15.56
N ASP A 535 20.51 14.77 15.48
CA ASP A 535 21.45 14.01 16.29
C ASP A 535 22.90 14.44 16.00
N ALA A 536 23.27 14.56 14.71
CA ALA A 536 24.58 15.07 14.31
C ALA A 536 24.84 16.51 14.79
N LEU A 537 23.80 17.36 14.84
CA LEU A 537 23.90 18.71 15.39
C LEU A 537 24.13 18.68 16.91
N HIS A 538 23.43 17.83 17.64
CA HIS A 538 23.62 17.66 19.09
C HIS A 538 25.04 17.19 19.42
N ASP A 539 25.55 16.21 18.68
CA ASP A 539 26.93 15.73 18.82
C ASP A 539 27.93 16.86 18.53
N ARG A 540 27.70 17.64 17.47
CA ARG A 540 28.55 18.78 17.12
C ARG A 540 28.51 19.88 18.18
N LEU A 541 27.34 20.17 18.76
CA LEU A 541 27.19 21.13 19.87
C LEU A 541 27.93 20.65 21.12
N ALA A 542 27.80 19.38 21.48
CA ALA A 542 28.50 18.78 22.61
C ALA A 542 30.04 18.87 22.44
N ALA A 543 30.54 18.51 21.25
CA ALA A 543 31.96 18.62 20.92
C ALA A 543 32.47 20.07 20.96
N THR A 544 31.69 21.02 20.43
CA THR A 544 31.98 22.46 20.48
C THR A 544 32.05 22.96 21.92
N GLY A 545 31.12 22.52 22.78
CA GLY A 545 31.10 22.83 24.21
C GLY A 545 32.32 22.29 24.95
N GLN A 546 32.73 21.05 24.67
CA GLN A 546 33.96 20.48 25.26
C GLN A 546 35.22 21.25 24.83
N ARG A 547 35.30 21.64 23.55
CA ARG A 547 36.43 22.42 23.03
C ARG A 547 36.51 23.82 23.65
N LEU A 548 35.37 24.47 23.82
CA LEU A 548 35.25 25.75 24.53
C LEU A 548 35.74 25.65 25.99
N GLU A 549 35.35 24.59 26.69
CA GLU A 549 35.80 24.34 28.07
C GLU A 549 37.32 24.15 28.16
N GLY A 550 37.93 23.53 27.16
CA GLY A 550 39.39 23.46 27.03
C GLY A 550 40.06 24.83 26.97
N PHE A 551 39.54 25.75 26.16
CA PHE A 551 40.06 27.13 26.07
C PHE A 551 39.76 27.95 27.33
N ARG A 552 38.62 27.74 28.00
CA ARG A 552 38.31 28.36 29.29
C ARG A 552 39.33 27.97 30.36
N ARG A 553 39.63 26.68 30.48
CA ARG A 553 40.66 26.18 31.40
C ARG A 553 42.02 26.78 31.08
N LEU A 554 42.41 26.79 29.80
CA LEU A 554 43.66 27.41 29.35
C LEU A 554 43.74 28.88 29.80
N TRP A 555 42.69 29.68 29.60
CA TRP A 555 42.67 31.09 29.99
C TRP A 555 42.70 31.30 31.50
N ARG A 556 41.90 30.52 32.23
CA ARG A 556 41.82 30.58 33.69
C ARG A 556 43.16 30.23 34.34
N ASP A 557 43.89 29.28 33.79
CA ASP A 557 45.14 28.82 34.40
C ASP A 557 46.36 29.60 33.85
N TYR A 558 46.16 30.53 32.91
CA TYR A 558 47.24 31.31 32.30
C TYR A 558 47.68 32.51 33.17
N PRO A 559 48.97 32.65 33.53
CA PRO A 559 49.45 33.67 34.45
C PRO A 559 49.62 35.07 33.83
N HIS A 560 49.72 35.20 32.50
CA HIS A 560 50.07 36.46 31.81
C HIS A 560 48.92 37.01 30.95
N ARG A 561 47.69 36.98 31.45
CA ARG A 561 46.47 37.39 30.71
C ARG A 561 46.51 38.80 30.08
N PRO A 562 47.09 39.85 30.73
CA PRO A 562 47.06 41.20 30.16
C PRO A 562 47.72 41.34 28.78
N PHE A 563 48.62 40.42 28.39
CA PHE A 563 49.29 40.44 27.09
C PHE A 563 48.40 39.98 25.92
N PHE A 564 47.25 39.37 26.20
CA PHE A 564 46.38 38.78 25.18
C PHE A 564 44.92 39.23 25.34
N PRO A 565 44.61 40.54 25.27
CA PRO A 565 43.24 41.03 25.39
C PRO A 565 42.33 40.52 24.26
N SER A 566 42.89 40.27 23.07
CA SER A 566 42.16 39.68 21.94
C SER A 566 41.71 38.25 22.20
N PHE A 567 42.47 37.45 22.98
CA PHE A 567 42.05 36.10 23.36
C PHE A 567 40.78 36.14 24.22
N ALA A 568 40.74 37.04 25.21
CA ALA A 568 39.58 37.22 26.07
C ALA A 568 38.34 37.68 25.29
N ALA A 569 38.52 38.62 24.36
CA ALA A 569 37.44 39.14 23.53
C ALA A 569 36.86 38.05 22.61
N THR A 570 37.72 37.29 21.91
CA THR A 570 37.27 36.18 21.05
C THR A 570 36.62 35.06 21.87
N LEU A 571 37.20 34.69 23.03
CA LEU A 571 36.62 33.66 23.90
C LEU A 571 35.22 34.06 24.38
N ALA A 572 35.03 35.29 24.85
CA ALA A 572 33.71 35.78 25.27
C ALA A 572 32.68 35.81 24.11
N GLY A 573 33.14 36.12 22.89
CA GLY A 573 32.31 36.04 21.68
C GLY A 573 31.79 34.61 21.43
N VAL A 574 32.70 33.62 21.44
CA VAL A 574 32.36 32.21 21.27
C VAL A 574 31.46 31.70 22.40
N GLU A 575 31.73 32.09 23.65
CA GLU A 575 30.89 31.72 24.80
C GLU A 575 29.44 32.19 24.62
N LYS A 576 29.25 33.43 24.17
CA LYS A 576 27.92 33.98 23.90
C LYS A 576 27.23 33.25 22.75
N ALA A 577 27.97 32.91 21.69
CA ALA A 577 27.43 32.17 20.54
C ALA A 577 26.99 30.75 20.93
N VAL A 578 27.83 30.00 21.64
CA VAL A 578 27.53 28.63 22.10
C VAL A 578 26.40 28.61 23.12
N ALA A 579 26.36 29.57 24.07
CA ALA A 579 25.26 29.67 25.03
C ALA A 579 23.91 29.98 24.35
N LYS A 580 23.92 30.85 23.33
CA LYS A 580 22.73 31.14 22.52
C LYS A 580 22.27 29.89 21.75
N ALA A 581 23.20 29.16 21.14
CA ALA A 581 22.90 27.92 20.41
C ALA A 581 22.32 26.82 21.32
N ALA A 582 22.89 26.64 22.52
CA ALA A 582 22.39 25.68 23.51
C ALA A 582 21.00 26.05 24.07
N GLY A 583 20.72 27.35 24.24
CA GLY A 583 19.43 27.84 24.71
C GLY A 583 18.30 27.76 23.68
N GLN A 584 18.62 27.91 22.39
CA GLN A 584 17.65 27.80 21.29
C GLN A 584 17.42 26.34 20.83
N GLY A 585 18.30 25.41 21.23
CA GLY A 585 18.40 24.08 20.64
C GLY A 585 17.39 23.01 21.05
N THR A 586 16.44 23.27 21.96
CA THR A 586 15.73 22.17 22.66
C THR A 586 14.22 22.08 22.47
N LYS A 587 13.55 23.05 21.84
CA LYS A 587 12.10 22.99 21.60
C LYS A 587 11.75 23.55 20.22
N ASN A 588 11.08 22.74 19.40
CA ASN A 588 10.53 23.08 18.08
C ASN A 588 11.55 23.50 17.01
N MET A 589 12.56 22.64 16.76
CA MET A 589 13.55 22.89 15.71
C MET A 589 12.91 22.78 14.31
N HIS A 590 13.07 23.82 13.48
CA HIS A 590 12.65 23.83 12.07
C HIS A 590 13.83 24.23 11.16
N GLY A 591 13.73 23.97 9.85
CA GLY A 591 14.84 24.06 8.90
C GLY A 591 15.64 25.38 8.95
N ALA A 592 14.95 26.53 9.00
CA ALA A 592 15.64 27.82 9.08
C ALA A 592 16.43 28.02 10.39
N LEU A 593 15.91 27.56 11.54
CA LEU A 593 16.64 27.59 12.80
C LEU A 593 17.84 26.64 12.75
N TYR A 594 17.66 25.43 12.23
CA TYR A 594 18.74 24.46 12.01
C TYR A 594 19.89 25.09 11.20
N ARG A 595 19.57 25.69 10.04
CA ARG A 595 20.57 26.34 9.19
C ARG A 595 21.29 27.49 9.91
N SER A 596 20.57 28.30 10.67
CA SER A 596 21.16 29.40 11.45
C SER A 596 22.14 28.90 12.52
N LEU A 597 21.85 27.77 13.16
CA LEU A 597 22.72 27.15 14.17
C LEU A 597 23.96 26.55 13.54
N ILE A 598 23.82 25.86 12.40
CA ILE A 598 24.98 25.34 11.64
C ILE A 598 25.91 26.49 11.25
N ASN A 599 25.38 27.58 10.67
CA ASN A 599 26.19 28.75 10.31
C ASN A 599 26.90 29.36 11.54
N SER A 600 26.21 29.43 12.69
CA SER A 600 26.80 29.92 13.94
C SER A 600 27.91 29.00 14.45
N LEU A 601 27.78 27.69 14.29
CA LEU A 601 28.82 26.71 14.66
C LEU A 601 30.03 26.78 13.71
N GLU A 602 29.82 27.08 12.44
CA GLU A 602 30.90 27.33 11.48
C GLU A 602 31.66 28.63 11.77
N GLU A 603 30.97 29.67 12.24
CA GLU A 603 31.61 30.87 12.79
C GLU A 603 32.44 30.54 14.04
N CYS A 604 31.89 29.75 14.96
CA CYS A 604 32.64 29.30 16.14
C CYS A 604 33.91 28.50 15.76
N GLU A 605 33.86 27.69 14.71
CA GLU A 605 35.04 26.96 14.25
C GLU A 605 36.14 27.89 13.73
N ARG A 606 35.77 28.95 13.00
CA ARG A 606 36.71 30.00 12.58
C ARG A 606 37.34 30.71 13.78
N ASP A 607 36.54 31.02 14.79
CA ASP A 607 37.02 31.62 16.03
C ASP A 607 37.91 30.67 16.83
N PHE A 608 37.61 29.36 16.86
CA PHE A 608 38.48 28.37 17.48
C PHE A 608 39.83 28.26 16.79
N ILE A 609 39.90 28.34 15.47
CA ILE A 609 41.18 28.38 14.73
C ILE A 609 41.99 29.60 15.17
N LEU A 610 41.34 30.76 15.33
CA LEU A 610 41.99 31.98 15.80
C LEU A 610 42.46 31.84 17.26
N LEU A 611 41.64 31.26 18.14
CA LEU A 611 42.01 30.96 19.53
C LEU A 611 43.17 29.98 19.61
N THR A 612 43.21 28.92 18.78
CA THR A 612 44.36 28.00 18.69
C THR A 612 45.63 28.75 18.28
N ARG A 613 45.53 29.65 17.29
CA ARG A 613 46.68 30.46 16.83
C ARG A 613 47.18 31.44 17.90
N ILE A 614 46.30 32.00 18.72
CA ILE A 614 46.72 32.85 19.84
C ILE A 614 47.27 31.98 20.98
N ALA A 615 46.66 30.83 21.26
CA ALA A 615 47.10 29.89 22.29
C ALA A 615 48.53 29.38 22.04
N THR A 616 48.92 29.13 20.79
CA THR A 616 50.31 28.76 20.46
C THR A 616 51.28 29.91 20.76
N ARG A 617 50.90 31.17 20.49
CA ARG A 617 51.69 32.35 20.89
C ARG A 617 51.76 32.52 22.41
N MET A 618 50.67 32.24 23.12
CA MET A 618 50.63 32.25 24.59
C MET A 618 51.56 31.20 25.17
N ALA A 619 51.56 29.98 24.62
CA ALA A 619 52.46 28.92 25.02
C ALA A 619 53.93 29.34 24.84
N TRP A 620 54.25 29.94 23.68
CA TRP A 620 55.60 30.44 23.40
C TRP A 620 56.04 31.59 24.31
N LEU A 621 55.14 32.55 24.61
CA LEU A 621 55.47 33.64 25.54
C LEU A 621 55.66 33.10 26.97
N ARG A 622 54.84 32.14 27.39
CA ARG A 622 54.98 31.48 28.70
C ARG A 622 56.32 30.76 28.79
N THR A 623 56.71 29.98 27.79
CA THR A 623 58.01 29.30 27.80
C THR A 623 59.15 30.32 27.82
N LEU A 624 59.07 31.40 27.04
CA LEU A 624 60.09 32.45 27.00
C LEU A 624 60.20 33.20 28.34
N LEU A 625 59.10 33.59 28.98
CA LEU A 625 59.12 34.27 30.28
C LEU A 625 59.55 33.34 31.41
N THR A 626 59.15 32.06 31.37
CA THR A 626 59.58 31.07 32.37
C THR A 626 61.06 30.76 32.22
N ALA A 627 61.55 30.58 30.99
CA ALA A 627 62.97 30.44 30.68
C ALA A 627 63.75 31.71 31.07
N GLY A 628 63.22 32.90 30.80
CA GLY A 628 63.85 34.17 31.21
C GLY A 628 63.93 34.33 32.73
N LYS A 629 62.88 33.99 33.47
CA LYS A 629 62.88 33.99 34.94
C LYS A 629 63.86 32.95 35.49
N GLN A 630 63.93 31.78 34.86
CA GLN A 630 64.85 30.72 35.23
C GLN A 630 66.31 31.12 34.92
N PHE A 631 66.55 31.77 33.79
CA PHE A 631 67.83 32.36 33.41
C PHE A 631 68.27 33.40 34.42
N LEU A 632 67.38 34.33 34.82
CA LEU A 632 67.73 35.36 35.80
C LEU A 632 68.06 34.77 37.18
N ARG A 633 67.31 33.74 37.61
CA ARG A 633 67.65 32.99 38.85
C ARG A 633 68.97 32.25 38.73
N SER A 634 69.19 31.56 37.62
CA SER A 634 70.43 30.83 37.36
C SER A 634 71.62 31.77 37.21
N LEU A 635 71.42 32.98 36.68
CA LEU A 635 72.42 34.04 36.59
C LEU A 635 72.80 34.54 37.97
N LEU A 636 71.84 34.89 38.83
CA LEU A 636 72.12 35.32 40.19
C LEU A 636 72.86 34.25 41.00
N VAL A 637 72.44 32.98 40.88
CA VAL A 637 73.13 31.86 41.56
C VAL A 637 74.53 31.66 41.00
N ALA A 638 74.70 31.70 39.68
CA ALA A 638 76.00 31.55 39.03
C ALA A 638 76.95 32.71 39.37
N GLU A 639 76.47 33.95 39.38
CA GLU A 639 77.24 35.12 39.81
C GLU A 639 77.68 34.96 41.27
N ILE A 640 76.79 34.63 42.20
CA ILE A 640 77.16 34.44 43.62
C ILE A 640 78.15 33.28 43.79
N ALA A 641 77.92 32.15 43.12
CA ALA A 641 78.79 30.97 43.22
C ALA A 641 80.17 31.22 42.61
N LEU A 642 80.24 31.85 41.43
CA LEU A 642 81.51 32.16 40.77
C LEU A 642 82.24 33.31 41.48
N LEU A 643 81.55 34.31 42.01
CA LEU A 643 82.16 35.38 42.81
C LEU A 643 82.70 34.83 44.14
N SER A 644 81.94 34.02 44.86
CA SER A 644 82.43 33.38 46.09
C SER A 644 83.59 32.44 45.81
N PHE A 645 83.52 31.61 44.76
CA PHE A 645 84.61 30.74 44.35
C PHE A 645 85.86 31.53 43.94
N THR A 646 85.71 32.60 43.16
CA THR A 646 86.86 33.43 42.75
C THR A 646 87.48 34.17 43.92
N ILE A 647 86.68 34.65 44.88
CA ILE A 647 87.19 35.26 46.12
C ILE A 647 87.92 34.21 46.97
N ILE A 648 87.33 33.03 47.19
CA ILE A 648 87.96 31.94 47.95
C ILE A 648 89.25 31.49 47.27
N LEU A 649 89.24 31.31 45.95
CA LEU A 649 90.41 30.91 45.17
C LEU A 649 91.49 31.99 45.23
N LEU A 650 91.13 33.26 45.12
CA LEU A 650 92.06 34.37 45.22
C LEU A 650 92.68 34.45 46.63
N VAL A 651 91.87 34.30 47.68
CA VAL A 651 92.35 34.28 49.08
C VAL A 651 93.23 33.05 49.35
N ALA A 652 92.82 31.87 48.90
CA ALA A 652 93.59 30.65 49.05
C ALA A 652 94.92 30.72 48.30
N LEU A 653 94.92 31.21 47.05
CA LEU A 653 96.13 31.43 46.26
C LEU A 653 97.04 32.48 46.92
N ILE A 654 96.49 33.55 47.48
CA ILE A 654 97.26 34.56 48.22
C ILE A 654 97.87 33.98 49.51
N MET A 655 97.14 33.13 50.24
CA MET A 655 97.65 32.47 51.46
C MET A 655 98.72 31.42 51.14
N LEU A 656 98.45 30.51 50.19
CA LEU A 656 99.41 29.50 49.73
C LEU A 656 100.66 30.11 49.10
N ALA A 657 100.51 31.21 48.36
CA ALA A 657 101.66 31.92 47.77
C ALA A 657 102.39 32.82 48.78
N GLY A 658 101.72 33.24 49.87
CA GLY A 658 102.32 34.03 50.95
C GLY A 658 103.33 33.25 51.79
N ASP A 659 103.11 31.94 51.95
CA ASP A 659 103.98 31.06 52.74
C ASP A 659 105.14 30.45 51.94
N SER A 660 105.15 30.61 50.61
CA SER A 660 106.20 30.06 49.74
C SER A 660 107.10 31.16 49.17
N PRO A 661 108.41 31.18 49.47
CA PRO A 661 109.33 32.19 48.94
C PRO A 661 109.43 32.18 47.40
N ALA A 662 109.13 31.04 46.75
CA ALA A 662 109.09 30.92 45.28
C ALA A 662 107.84 31.56 44.63
N ALA A 663 106.77 31.79 45.39
CA ALA A 663 105.48 32.28 44.88
C ALA A 663 105.19 33.75 45.23
N SER A 664 106.11 34.43 45.92
CA SER A 664 105.97 35.83 46.36
C SER A 664 105.63 36.83 45.24
N GLY A 665 106.22 36.65 44.05
CA GLY A 665 105.90 37.47 42.87
C GLY A 665 104.48 37.26 42.34
N LEU A 666 103.94 36.04 42.46
CA LEU A 666 102.58 35.69 42.05
C LEU A 666 101.56 36.26 43.05
N ALA A 667 101.89 36.27 44.35
CA ALA A 667 101.11 36.94 45.39
C ALA A 667 101.04 38.46 45.19
N GLN A 668 102.12 39.09 44.70
CA GLN A 668 102.16 40.53 44.42
C GLN A 668 101.28 40.92 43.22
N VAL A 669 101.30 40.12 42.15
CA VAL A 669 100.43 40.29 40.97
C VAL A 669 98.95 40.03 41.32
N LEU A 670 98.67 39.02 42.15
CA LEU A 670 97.30 38.71 42.59
C LEU A 670 96.71 39.77 43.54
N ARG A 671 97.56 40.57 44.21
CA ARG A 671 97.14 41.73 45.02
C ARG A 671 96.92 43.01 44.21
N GLU A 672 97.19 42.99 42.90
CA GLU A 672 97.01 44.16 42.06
C GLU A 672 95.51 44.47 41.86
N PRO A 673 95.02 45.65 42.28
CA PRO A 673 93.60 45.96 42.26
C PRO A 673 93.02 46.06 40.84
N ALA A 674 93.85 46.35 39.82
CA ALA A 674 93.43 46.40 38.42
C ALA A 674 93.12 45.01 37.85
N LEU A 675 93.95 44.01 38.18
CA LEU A 675 93.79 42.62 37.74
C LEU A 675 92.60 41.95 38.43
N GLN A 676 92.44 42.16 39.73
CA GLN A 676 91.28 41.69 40.49
C GLN A 676 89.96 42.24 39.92
N LYS A 677 89.91 43.55 39.60
CA LYS A 677 88.74 44.17 38.96
C LYS A 677 88.44 43.56 37.59
N ARG A 678 89.45 43.38 36.74
CA ARG A 678 89.27 42.78 35.40
C ARG A 678 88.78 41.33 35.49
N LEU A 679 89.32 40.54 36.40
CA LEU A 679 88.89 39.17 36.64
C LEU A 679 87.43 39.12 37.13
N LEU A 680 87.08 39.99 38.08
CA LEU A 680 85.71 40.09 38.57
C LEU A 680 84.74 40.48 37.46
N THR A 681 85.11 41.46 36.62
CA THR A 681 84.27 41.87 35.47
C THR A 681 84.12 40.78 34.42
N LEU A 682 85.15 39.97 34.18
CA LEU A 682 85.08 38.86 33.23
C LEU A 682 84.19 37.72 33.76
N VAL A 683 84.24 37.48 35.07
CA VAL A 683 83.38 36.49 35.74
C VAL A 683 81.91 36.91 35.71
N THR A 684 81.61 38.18 36.02
CA THR A 684 80.22 38.65 36.09
C THR A 684 79.61 38.94 34.71
N LEU A 685 80.35 39.54 33.77
CA LEU A 685 79.78 39.93 32.47
C LEU A 685 79.87 38.84 31.40
N VAL A 686 80.74 37.84 31.56
CA VAL A 686 80.96 36.83 30.51
C VAL A 686 80.69 35.41 31.01
N LEU A 687 81.39 34.93 32.06
CA LEU A 687 81.24 33.54 32.49
C LEU A 687 79.87 33.24 33.13
N ALA A 688 79.40 34.10 34.04
CA ALA A 688 78.13 33.87 34.73
C ALA A 688 76.92 33.86 33.76
N PRO A 689 76.82 34.79 32.77
CA PRO A 689 75.78 34.73 31.75
C PRO A 689 75.83 33.48 30.87
N ILE A 690 77.02 33.04 30.44
CA ILE A 690 77.17 31.83 29.62
C ILE A 690 76.74 30.59 30.41
N PHE A 691 77.18 30.46 31.66
CA PHE A 691 76.81 29.34 32.51
C PHE A 691 75.31 29.32 32.81
N ALA A 692 74.73 30.49 33.11
CA ALA A 692 73.29 30.65 33.30
C ALA A 692 72.50 30.28 32.05
N LEU A 693 72.99 30.62 30.85
CA LEU A 693 72.34 30.31 29.57
C LEU A 693 72.33 28.79 29.33
N ILE A 694 73.48 28.14 29.47
CA ILE A 694 73.63 26.69 29.30
C ILE A 694 72.75 25.95 30.30
N HIS A 695 72.80 26.34 31.57
CA HIS A 695 71.98 25.72 32.62
C HIS A 695 70.48 25.92 32.36
N THR A 696 70.07 27.09 31.86
CA THR A 696 68.66 27.34 31.52
C THR A 696 68.21 26.50 30.33
N LEU A 697 69.02 26.43 29.27
CA LEU A 697 68.73 25.62 28.09
C LEU A 697 68.62 24.14 28.44
N TRP A 698 69.56 23.62 29.25
CA TRP A 698 69.52 22.25 29.76
C TRP A 698 68.23 21.97 30.52
N ARG A 699 67.87 22.85 31.47
CA ARG A 699 66.68 22.66 32.31
C ARG A 699 65.37 22.80 31.53
N THR A 700 65.34 23.63 30.49
CA THR A 700 64.19 23.74 29.60
C THR A 700 64.06 22.54 28.67
N LEU A 701 65.17 21.88 28.30
CA LEU A 701 65.18 20.65 27.50
C LEU A 701 64.74 19.43 28.32
N GLU A 702 65.01 19.39 29.63
CA GLU A 702 64.48 18.35 30.53
C GLU A 702 62.98 18.48 30.83
N GLN A 703 62.37 19.64 30.55
CA GLN A 703 60.96 19.93 30.83
C GLN A 703 60.04 19.90 29.59
N LEU A 704 60.62 19.85 28.40
CA LEU A 704 59.94 19.56 27.13
C LEU A 704 59.83 18.04 26.97
#